data_AF-A0A811V9M2-F1
#
_entry.id   AF-A0A811V9M2-F1
#
_cell.length_a   1.000
_cell.length_b   1.000
_cell.length_c   1.000
_cell.angle_alpha   90.00
_cell.angle_beta   90.00
_cell.angle_gamma   90.00
#
_symmetry.space_group_name_H-M   'P 1'
#
loop_
_entity.id
_entity.type
_entity.pdbx_description
1 polymer ?
#
loop_
_entity_poly.entity_id
_entity_poly.type
_entity_poly.pdbx_seq_one_letter_code
_entity_poly.pdbx_strand_id
1 'polypeptide(L)'
;MESPSEETLVAAQLRGLPLYIHTNLRLRDASLNPASPVLRLTRAGETAWGALPGDDWAVFQHNHTTYEPVEWAQRNTQDYPSDSGGQVQLPLTTVLQDHGHFDGIQRVLFGSNLRFWLHRLLFLDALSYLSHGQLSLNLERMILVDIDDIFVGERGTRLRPDDVQALIATQRIIAAMVPGFRFNLGFSGKFYHHGEREENLGDDYLLRNVQEFNWFSHMWKHQQPHLYENLTLLMSEMQLNYAFAKEHNIPTDSGYSISPHHSGVYPAHEILYIAWKKIWNVKVTSTEEYPHLRPARLRRGFIHRDIMVLPRQTCGLFTHTMYIDRYPGGRDKLDESIQGGELFQTIVYNPINIFMTHMSNYGSDRLALYTFQSVIKFLQCWTNLKLSSAPPIQLAEMYFRLHPEEVDPVWGNPCDDPRHKKIWSKKKSCDSLPKFLVIGPQKTGTTALYTFLAMHSSITSNVPSPDTYEEIQFFNGNNYYRGLDWYMDFFPSDSSANSTAVTPQTRYMFEKSATYFDGEAVPKRAHALLPHAKIVSILISPAKRAYSWYQHQRAHGEGIANNYSFYQVITAGDSAPKALKDLRNRCLNPGKYAQHLEHWLAYYPAQQLHIIDGEQLRLNPVDVMNDLQRFLKIQPIFDYSNHLRFDAKKGFFCQVVSEKRNKCLGKSKGRQYPSMDERSAKLLQRYYLSHNTALVKLLKKLGSRPIPQWLKDDLSTGT
;
A
#
# COMPACT_ATOMS: atom_id res chain seq x y z
N MET A 1 15.14 -16.40 -43.97
CA MET A 1 14.28 -17.51 -44.41
C MET A 1 14.77 -18.76 -43.70
N GLU A 2 14.32 -18.94 -42.46
CA GLU A 2 14.39 -20.25 -41.81
C GLU A 2 13.15 -21.04 -42.27
N SER A 3 13.34 -22.32 -42.59
CA SER A 3 12.25 -23.22 -42.97
C SER A 3 11.20 -23.28 -41.85
N PRO A 4 9.90 -23.25 -42.15
CA PRO A 4 8.88 -23.41 -41.13
C PRO A 4 8.96 -24.83 -40.55
N SER A 5 9.02 -24.95 -39.22
CA SER A 5 8.87 -26.23 -38.53
C SER A 5 7.52 -26.84 -38.95
N GLU A 6 7.55 -28.03 -39.54
CA GLU A 6 6.34 -28.78 -39.92
C GLU A 6 5.37 -28.89 -38.73
N GLU A 7 4.09 -28.55 -38.93
CA GLU A 7 3.01 -28.85 -37.98
C GLU A 7 2.99 -30.35 -37.69
N THR A 8 3.66 -30.76 -36.62
CA THR A 8 3.80 -32.17 -36.29
C THR A 8 2.65 -32.54 -35.35
N LEU A 9 1.63 -33.26 -35.87
CA LEU A 9 0.63 -33.94 -35.04
C LEU A 9 1.31 -35.10 -34.28
N VAL A 10 2.17 -34.76 -33.31
CA VAL A 10 2.78 -35.74 -32.40
C VAL A 10 1.76 -36.02 -31.33
N ALA A 11 0.90 -37.02 -31.58
CA ALA A 11 -0.03 -37.54 -30.58
C ALA A 11 0.77 -38.20 -29.44
N ALA A 12 1.12 -37.44 -28.41
CA ALA A 12 1.73 -37.99 -27.22
C ALA A 12 0.63 -38.34 -26.21
N GLN A 13 0.54 -39.60 -25.81
CA GLN A 13 -0.33 -39.97 -24.70
C GLN A 13 0.26 -39.44 -23.40
N LEU A 14 -0.53 -38.70 -22.63
CA LEU A 14 -0.12 -38.22 -21.32
C LEU A 14 0.04 -39.43 -20.38
N ARG A 15 1.25 -39.59 -19.84
CA ARG A 15 1.62 -40.79 -19.08
C ARG A 15 0.65 -41.03 -17.93
N GLY A 16 0.03 -42.21 -17.91
CA GLY A 16 -0.89 -42.62 -16.86
C GLY A 16 -2.31 -42.09 -17.00
N LEU A 17 -2.65 -41.44 -18.12
CA LEU A 17 -4.00 -40.92 -18.38
C LEU A 17 -4.50 -41.34 -19.78
N PRO A 18 -5.80 -41.62 -19.97
CA PRO A 18 -6.39 -41.91 -21.29
C PRO A 18 -6.63 -40.62 -22.09
N LEU A 19 -5.57 -39.83 -22.26
CA LEU A 19 -5.56 -38.51 -22.86
C LEU A 19 -4.39 -38.36 -23.83
N TYR A 20 -4.66 -37.88 -25.03
CA TYR A 20 -3.68 -37.60 -26.08
C TYR A 20 -3.58 -36.09 -26.30
N ILE A 21 -2.36 -35.61 -26.48
CA ILE A 21 -2.06 -34.19 -26.68
C ILE A 21 -1.38 -34.02 -28.04
N HIS A 22 -1.82 -33.04 -28.83
CA HIS A 22 -1.16 -32.60 -30.06
C HIS A 22 -0.71 -31.14 -29.87
N THR A 23 0.53 -30.80 -30.19
CA THR A 23 1.13 -29.48 -29.90
C THR A 23 1.60 -28.74 -31.15
N ASN A 24 2.08 -27.50 -30.99
CA ASN A 24 2.62 -26.65 -32.06
C ASN A 24 1.59 -26.37 -33.17
N LEU A 25 0.35 -26.07 -32.77
CA LEU A 25 -0.74 -25.75 -33.67
C LEU A 25 -0.99 -24.24 -33.71
N ARG A 26 -1.37 -23.75 -34.89
CA ARG A 26 -1.96 -22.42 -35.06
C ARG A 26 -3.47 -22.56 -35.09
N LEU A 27 -4.14 -21.86 -34.20
CA LEU A 27 -5.59 -21.96 -34.01
C LEU A 27 -6.26 -20.61 -34.25
N ARG A 28 -7.57 -20.65 -34.52
CA ARG A 28 -8.44 -19.50 -34.70
C ARG A 28 -9.84 -19.80 -34.18
N ASP A 29 -10.66 -18.78 -33.99
CA ASP A 29 -12.10 -18.90 -33.78
C ASP A 29 -12.46 -19.82 -32.59
N ALA A 30 -12.25 -19.33 -31.36
CA ALA A 30 -12.49 -20.09 -30.13
C ALA A 30 -13.96 -19.99 -29.65
N SER A 31 -14.56 -21.10 -29.22
CA SER A 31 -15.94 -21.19 -28.75
C SER A 31 -16.03 -22.01 -27.47
N LEU A 32 -16.94 -21.65 -26.57
CA LEU A 32 -17.13 -22.32 -25.28
C LEU A 32 -18.29 -23.31 -25.28
N ASN A 33 -18.18 -24.36 -24.47
CA ASN A 33 -19.27 -25.28 -24.18
C ASN A 33 -20.26 -24.65 -23.19
N PRO A 34 -21.47 -24.25 -23.62
CA PRO A 34 -22.45 -23.61 -22.73
C PRO A 34 -22.99 -24.53 -21.63
N ALA A 35 -22.84 -25.86 -21.78
CA ALA A 35 -23.25 -26.82 -20.77
C ALA A 35 -22.16 -27.10 -19.73
N SER A 36 -20.93 -26.59 -19.91
CA SER A 36 -19.83 -26.91 -19.00
C SER A 36 -20.10 -26.35 -17.60
N PRO A 37 -20.03 -27.18 -16.55
CA PRO A 37 -20.23 -26.74 -15.17
C PRO A 37 -19.07 -25.90 -14.61
N VAL A 38 -17.96 -25.79 -15.35
CA VAL A 38 -16.83 -24.92 -14.99
C VAL A 38 -17.20 -23.45 -15.17
N LEU A 39 -18.04 -23.13 -16.15
CA LEU A 39 -18.38 -21.74 -16.49
C LEU A 39 -19.27 -21.11 -15.41
N ARG A 40 -18.76 -20.05 -14.78
CA ARG A 40 -19.49 -19.30 -13.75
C ARG A 40 -19.42 -17.80 -14.01
N LEU A 41 -18.21 -17.25 -14.02
CA LEU A 41 -17.90 -15.88 -14.41
C LEU A 41 -18.04 -15.73 -15.93
N THR A 42 -17.52 -16.69 -16.69
CA THR A 42 -17.52 -16.64 -18.15
C THR A 42 -18.88 -17.04 -18.69
N ARG A 43 -19.33 -16.35 -19.75
CA ARG A 43 -20.54 -16.69 -20.48
C ARG A 43 -20.18 -17.32 -21.81
N ALA A 44 -20.77 -18.48 -22.09
CA ALA A 44 -20.77 -19.07 -23.43
C ALA A 44 -21.91 -18.46 -24.25
N GLY A 45 -21.67 -18.13 -25.52
CA GLY A 45 -22.72 -17.59 -26.40
C GLY A 45 -22.24 -16.95 -27.69
N GLU A 46 -20.95 -16.59 -27.77
CA GLU A 46 -20.33 -16.06 -28.99
C GLU A 46 -19.01 -16.80 -29.28
N THR A 47 -18.49 -16.67 -30.50
CA THR A 47 -17.18 -17.18 -30.92
C THR A 47 -16.17 -16.04 -30.89
N ALA A 48 -15.01 -16.26 -30.27
CA ALA A 48 -13.89 -15.34 -30.30
C ALA A 48 -13.18 -15.47 -31.65
N TRP A 49 -13.67 -14.72 -32.64
CA TRP A 49 -13.20 -14.75 -34.02
C TRP A 49 -11.77 -14.21 -34.18
N GLY A 50 -11.05 -14.77 -35.15
CA GLY A 50 -9.69 -14.37 -35.52
C GLY A 50 -8.62 -15.35 -35.04
N ALA A 51 -7.38 -15.04 -35.39
CA ALA A 51 -6.22 -15.85 -35.01
C ALA A 51 -6.00 -15.81 -33.49
N LEU A 52 -5.80 -16.99 -32.88
CA LEU A 52 -5.42 -17.09 -31.48
C LEU A 52 -3.94 -16.71 -31.31
N PRO A 53 -3.54 -16.15 -30.16
CA PRO A 53 -2.17 -15.67 -29.97
C PRO A 53 -1.16 -16.82 -29.88
N GLY A 54 -0.08 -16.74 -30.64
CA GLY A 54 1.02 -17.72 -30.66
C GLY A 54 0.80 -18.88 -31.63
N ASP A 55 1.80 -19.75 -31.73
CA ASP A 55 1.86 -20.92 -32.60
C ASP A 55 2.20 -22.22 -31.84
N ASP A 56 2.20 -22.16 -30.52
CA ASP A 56 2.56 -23.24 -29.59
C ASP A 56 1.34 -23.90 -28.94
N TRP A 57 0.16 -23.85 -29.57
CA TRP A 57 -1.06 -24.40 -28.98
C TRP A 57 -1.02 -25.92 -28.91
N ALA A 58 -1.51 -26.43 -27.78
CA ALA A 58 -1.83 -27.81 -27.56
C ALA A 58 -3.35 -28.04 -27.63
N VAL A 59 -3.76 -29.16 -28.20
CA VAL A 59 -5.17 -29.60 -28.24
C VAL A 59 -5.28 -31.01 -27.67
N PHE A 60 -6.42 -31.30 -27.08
CA PHE A 60 -6.67 -32.52 -26.34
C PHE A 60 -7.61 -33.45 -27.11
N GLN A 61 -7.24 -34.73 -27.18
CA GLN A 61 -8.08 -35.80 -27.70
C GLN A 61 -8.21 -36.89 -26.63
N HIS A 62 -9.44 -37.30 -26.34
CA HIS A 62 -9.74 -38.26 -25.30
C HIS A 62 -10.72 -39.33 -25.79
N ASN A 63 -10.67 -40.51 -25.16
CA ASN A 63 -11.58 -41.64 -25.41
C ASN A 63 -12.27 -42.14 -24.13
N HIS A 64 -12.19 -41.37 -23.04
CA HIS A 64 -12.75 -41.71 -21.73
C HIS A 64 -13.80 -40.68 -21.31
N THR A 65 -14.82 -41.11 -20.57
CA THR A 65 -15.97 -40.28 -20.13
C THR A 65 -15.64 -39.32 -18.99
N THR A 66 -14.47 -39.46 -18.35
CA THR A 66 -13.97 -38.51 -17.34
C THR A 66 -13.71 -37.13 -17.92
N TYR A 67 -13.52 -37.03 -19.24
CA TYR A 67 -13.10 -35.81 -19.90
C TYR A 67 -14.27 -35.16 -20.63
N GLU A 68 -14.38 -33.85 -20.46
CA GLU A 68 -15.40 -33.02 -21.10
C GLU A 68 -14.78 -31.73 -21.65
N PRO A 69 -14.96 -31.40 -22.94
CA PRO A 69 -14.49 -30.14 -23.50
C PRO A 69 -15.18 -28.92 -22.88
N VAL A 70 -14.38 -27.91 -22.53
CA VAL A 70 -14.83 -26.60 -22.05
C VAL A 70 -14.71 -25.55 -23.15
N GLU A 71 -13.64 -25.62 -23.96
CA GLU A 71 -13.37 -24.72 -25.08
C GLU A 71 -12.93 -25.52 -26.30
N TRP A 72 -13.38 -25.08 -27.47
CA TRP A 72 -12.90 -25.53 -28.77
C TRP A 72 -12.36 -24.38 -29.61
N ALA A 73 -11.46 -24.70 -30.54
CA ALA A 73 -11.00 -23.78 -31.58
C ALA A 73 -10.89 -24.50 -32.94
N GLN A 74 -10.76 -23.73 -34.01
CA GLN A 74 -10.53 -24.23 -35.37
C GLN A 74 -9.04 -24.16 -35.73
N ARG A 75 -8.59 -25.05 -36.62
CA ARG A 75 -7.23 -24.97 -37.18
C ARG A 75 -7.13 -23.74 -38.08
N ASN A 76 -6.05 -22.99 -37.98
CA ASN A 76 -5.85 -21.82 -38.83
C ASN A 76 -5.32 -22.21 -40.23
N THR A 77 -6.23 -22.51 -41.18
CA THR A 77 -5.86 -22.95 -42.53
C THR A 77 -5.69 -21.83 -43.56
N GLN A 78 -5.76 -20.55 -43.16
CA GLN A 78 -5.52 -19.44 -44.10
C GLN A 78 -4.05 -19.30 -44.52
N ASP A 79 -3.11 -19.95 -43.82
CA ASP A 79 -1.69 -20.00 -44.20
C ASP A 79 -1.34 -21.15 -45.16
N TYR A 80 -2.24 -22.14 -45.36
CA TYR A 80 -2.06 -23.28 -46.26
C TYR A 80 -3.40 -23.69 -46.90
N PRO A 81 -3.67 -23.35 -48.17
CA PRO A 81 -4.81 -23.89 -48.88
C PRO A 81 -4.55 -25.40 -49.09
N SER A 82 -5.24 -26.24 -48.32
CA SER A 82 -5.35 -27.65 -48.68
C SER A 82 -6.39 -27.77 -49.79
N ASP A 83 -6.03 -28.45 -50.88
CA ASP A 83 -6.90 -28.82 -52.02
C ASP A 83 -8.07 -29.77 -51.65
N SER A 84 -8.47 -29.79 -50.39
CA SER A 84 -9.57 -30.61 -49.88
C SER A 84 -10.87 -29.80 -49.89
N GLY A 85 -11.53 -29.80 -51.05
CA GLY A 85 -12.90 -29.32 -51.17
C GLY A 85 -13.82 -29.98 -50.13
N GLY A 86 -14.53 -29.15 -49.36
CA GLY A 86 -15.79 -29.51 -48.71
C GLY A 86 -15.75 -30.39 -47.44
N GLN A 87 -14.60 -30.70 -46.84
CA GLN A 87 -14.59 -31.40 -45.54
C GLN A 87 -14.88 -30.44 -44.37
N VAL A 88 -15.92 -30.76 -43.59
CA VAL A 88 -16.25 -30.07 -42.33
C VAL A 88 -15.08 -30.26 -41.35
N GLN A 89 -14.36 -29.19 -41.04
CA GLN A 89 -13.30 -29.23 -40.03
C GLN A 89 -13.92 -29.41 -38.64
N LEU A 90 -13.52 -30.49 -37.96
CA LEU A 90 -13.96 -30.75 -36.60
C LEU A 90 -13.31 -29.76 -35.62
N PRO A 91 -14.06 -29.24 -34.64
CA PRO A 91 -13.51 -28.36 -33.60
C PRO A 91 -12.47 -29.11 -32.74
N LEU A 92 -11.35 -28.46 -32.46
CA LEU A 92 -10.26 -29.00 -31.65
C LEU A 92 -10.40 -28.51 -30.21
N THR A 93 -10.39 -29.42 -29.24
CA THR A 93 -10.53 -29.06 -27.82
C THR A 93 -9.26 -28.40 -27.28
N THR A 94 -9.37 -27.13 -26.85
CA THR A 94 -8.25 -26.33 -26.31
C THR A 94 -8.30 -26.21 -24.79
N VAL A 95 -9.46 -26.37 -24.16
CA VAL A 95 -9.59 -26.47 -22.70
C VAL A 95 -10.46 -27.67 -22.34
N LEU A 96 -9.98 -28.50 -21.43
CA LEU A 96 -10.60 -29.78 -21.08
C LEU A 96 -10.81 -29.88 -19.57
N GLN A 97 -12.02 -30.25 -19.16
CA GLN A 97 -12.33 -30.64 -17.79
C GLN A 97 -12.07 -32.13 -17.62
N ASP A 98 -11.41 -32.50 -16.52
CA ASP A 98 -11.27 -33.86 -16.03
C ASP A 98 -12.05 -34.01 -14.72
N HIS A 99 -13.10 -34.82 -14.74
CA HIS A 99 -13.95 -35.14 -13.59
C HIS A 99 -13.23 -36.01 -12.54
N GLY A 100 -12.04 -36.53 -12.84
CA GLY A 100 -11.25 -37.36 -11.94
C GLY A 100 -11.78 -38.78 -11.77
N HIS A 101 -12.65 -39.26 -12.66
CA HIS A 101 -13.18 -40.64 -12.59
C HIS A 101 -12.11 -41.71 -12.81
N PHE A 102 -10.97 -41.34 -13.39
CA PHE A 102 -9.87 -42.28 -13.67
C PHE A 102 -8.93 -42.46 -12.47
N ASP A 103 -8.52 -41.39 -11.79
CA ASP A 103 -7.50 -41.42 -10.72
C ASP A 103 -7.90 -40.68 -9.43
N GLY A 104 -9.14 -40.20 -9.35
CA GLY A 104 -9.68 -39.48 -8.18
C GLY A 104 -9.32 -38.00 -8.11
N ILE A 105 -8.66 -37.43 -9.12
CA ILE A 105 -8.22 -36.03 -9.11
C ILE A 105 -8.95 -35.23 -10.20
N GLN A 106 -9.68 -34.19 -9.79
CA GLN A 106 -10.32 -33.26 -10.71
C GLN A 106 -9.32 -32.25 -11.28
N ARG A 107 -9.42 -31.94 -12.57
CA ARG A 107 -8.52 -31.02 -13.26
C ARG A 107 -9.25 -30.16 -14.29
N VAL A 108 -8.66 -29.01 -14.60
CA VAL A 108 -8.97 -28.26 -15.83
C VAL A 108 -7.66 -28.03 -16.55
N LEU A 109 -7.55 -28.56 -17.76
CA LEU A 109 -6.33 -28.57 -18.57
C LEU A 109 -6.45 -27.51 -19.66
N PHE A 110 -5.42 -26.68 -19.78
CA PHE A 110 -5.34 -25.61 -20.77
C PHE A 110 -4.33 -25.95 -21.86
N GLY A 111 -4.73 -25.77 -23.11
CA GLY A 111 -3.92 -26.02 -24.29
C GLY A 111 -2.91 -24.90 -24.60
N SER A 112 -3.02 -23.75 -23.94
CA SER A 112 -2.07 -22.65 -24.07
C SER A 112 -2.00 -21.85 -22.78
N ASN A 113 -1.04 -20.93 -22.71
CA ASN A 113 -0.83 -20.04 -21.57
C ASN A 113 -1.95 -18.98 -21.46
N LEU A 114 -1.85 -18.13 -20.44
CA LEU A 114 -2.83 -17.09 -20.13
C LEU A 114 -2.68 -15.81 -20.99
N ARG A 115 -1.91 -15.83 -22.09
CA ARG A 115 -1.82 -14.66 -22.99
C ARG A 115 -3.17 -14.40 -23.64
N PHE A 116 -3.88 -15.45 -24.05
CA PHE A 116 -5.24 -15.34 -24.55
C PHE A 116 -6.19 -14.88 -23.45
N TRP A 117 -6.98 -13.84 -23.72
CA TRP A 117 -7.81 -13.21 -22.71
C TRP A 117 -8.93 -14.14 -22.20
N LEU A 118 -9.48 -15.01 -23.05
CA LEU A 118 -10.54 -15.95 -22.66
C LEU A 118 -10.01 -17.00 -21.68
N HIS A 119 -8.77 -17.47 -21.88
CA HIS A 119 -8.09 -18.35 -20.92
C HIS A 119 -7.94 -17.71 -19.54
N ARG A 120 -7.80 -16.37 -19.43
CA ARG A 120 -7.77 -15.70 -18.11
C ARG A 120 -9.12 -15.81 -17.39
N LEU A 121 -10.23 -15.72 -18.12
CA LEU A 121 -11.58 -15.90 -17.56
C LEU A 121 -11.80 -17.35 -17.14
N LEU A 122 -11.50 -18.29 -18.05
CA LEU A 122 -11.60 -19.72 -17.78
C LEU A 122 -10.70 -20.16 -16.63
N PHE A 123 -9.55 -19.53 -16.44
CA PHE A 123 -8.69 -19.79 -15.30
C PHE A 123 -9.35 -19.38 -13.98
N LEU A 124 -10.03 -18.22 -13.93
CA LEU A 124 -10.81 -17.83 -12.75
C LEU A 124 -11.98 -18.77 -12.49
N ASP A 125 -12.63 -19.25 -13.54
CA ASP A 125 -13.69 -20.24 -13.46
C ASP A 125 -13.19 -21.60 -12.98
N ALA A 126 -12.04 -22.05 -13.47
CA ALA A 126 -11.38 -23.26 -13.00
C ALA A 126 -11.00 -23.17 -11.51
N LEU A 127 -10.46 -22.03 -11.07
CA LEU A 127 -10.19 -21.78 -9.65
C LEU A 127 -11.49 -21.82 -8.83
N SER A 128 -12.56 -21.19 -9.32
CA SER A 128 -13.87 -21.21 -8.68
C SER A 128 -14.41 -22.64 -8.54
N TYR A 129 -14.39 -23.40 -9.63
CA TYR A 129 -14.89 -24.76 -9.73
C TYR A 129 -14.12 -25.72 -8.82
N LEU A 130 -12.79 -25.77 -8.96
CA LEU A 130 -11.92 -26.72 -8.23
C LEU A 130 -11.80 -26.38 -6.73
N SER A 131 -12.01 -25.12 -6.35
CA SER A 131 -12.04 -24.71 -4.94
C SER A 131 -13.44 -24.73 -4.31
N HIS A 132 -14.45 -25.22 -5.04
CA HIS A 132 -15.85 -25.18 -4.62
C HIS A 132 -16.30 -23.78 -4.14
N GLY A 133 -15.85 -22.75 -4.85
CA GLY A 133 -16.20 -21.36 -4.56
C GLY A 133 -15.28 -20.63 -3.58
N GLN A 134 -14.38 -21.30 -2.86
CA GLN A 134 -13.56 -20.69 -1.80
C GLN A 134 -12.65 -19.57 -2.30
N LEU A 135 -12.17 -19.66 -3.55
CA LEU A 135 -11.32 -18.64 -4.18
C LEU A 135 -12.11 -17.68 -5.08
N SER A 136 -13.44 -17.67 -5.00
CA SER A 136 -14.30 -16.92 -5.91
C SER A 136 -14.62 -15.52 -5.39
N LEU A 137 -14.51 -14.53 -6.27
CA LEU A 137 -15.16 -13.23 -6.07
C LEU A 137 -16.63 -13.33 -6.44
N ASN A 138 -17.48 -12.48 -5.84
CA ASN A 138 -18.86 -12.32 -6.28
C ASN A 138 -18.92 -11.84 -7.75
N LEU A 139 -20.09 -11.95 -8.37
CA LEU A 139 -20.30 -11.53 -9.77
C LEU A 139 -20.74 -10.06 -9.90
N GLU A 140 -20.76 -9.29 -8.81
CA GLU A 140 -21.21 -7.91 -8.82
C GLU A 140 -20.04 -6.97 -9.08
N ARG A 141 -20.23 -5.99 -9.96
CA ARG A 141 -19.23 -4.97 -10.26
C ARG A 141 -19.85 -3.60 -10.17
N MET A 142 -19.26 -2.76 -9.33
CA MET A 142 -19.60 -1.36 -9.24
C MET A 142 -18.73 -0.55 -10.20
N ILE A 143 -19.33 0.31 -11.01
CA ILE A 143 -18.63 1.17 -11.96
C ILE A 143 -19.00 2.63 -11.70
N LEU A 144 -17.99 3.47 -11.52
CA LEU A 144 -18.08 4.92 -11.51
C LEU A 144 -17.07 5.49 -12.51
N VAL A 145 -17.50 6.44 -13.34
CA VAL A 145 -16.62 7.14 -14.28
C VAL A 145 -16.65 8.62 -13.94
N ASP A 146 -15.52 9.10 -13.47
CA ASP A 146 -15.32 10.51 -13.18
C ASP A 146 -14.73 11.21 -14.39
N ILE A 147 -15.24 12.41 -14.69
CA ILE A 147 -14.75 13.32 -15.72
C ILE A 147 -14.14 14.51 -14.99
N ASP A 148 -12.83 14.49 -14.83
CA ASP A 148 -12.07 15.61 -14.27
C ASP A 148 -12.01 16.77 -15.28
N ASP A 149 -11.54 17.92 -14.83
CA ASP A 149 -11.21 19.08 -15.67
C ASP A 149 -12.40 19.74 -16.40
N ILE A 150 -13.63 19.60 -15.90
CA ILE A 150 -14.77 20.35 -16.43
C ILE A 150 -14.51 21.85 -16.29
N PHE A 151 -14.59 22.53 -17.44
CA PHE A 151 -14.22 23.91 -17.70
C PHE A 151 -12.72 24.23 -17.79
N VAL A 152 -11.79 23.32 -17.50
CA VAL A 152 -10.36 23.68 -17.42
C VAL A 152 -9.67 23.73 -18.78
N GLY A 153 -10.07 22.87 -19.72
CA GLY A 153 -9.37 22.64 -20.98
C GLY A 153 -9.03 23.89 -21.78
N GLU A 154 -7.90 23.86 -22.48
CA GLU A 154 -7.42 24.95 -23.33
C GLU A 154 -8.38 25.19 -24.52
N ARG A 155 -8.32 26.40 -25.11
CA ARG A 155 -9.12 26.74 -26.30
C ARG A 155 -8.89 25.73 -27.43
N GLY A 156 -9.97 25.29 -28.06
CA GLY A 156 -9.97 24.28 -29.11
C GLY A 156 -10.00 22.82 -28.60
N THR A 157 -10.01 22.61 -27.28
CA THR A 157 -10.03 21.26 -26.66
C THR A 157 -11.25 21.00 -25.78
N ARG A 158 -12.19 21.94 -25.72
CA ARG A 158 -13.34 21.90 -24.81
C ARG A 158 -14.54 21.27 -25.48
N LEU A 159 -15.54 20.93 -24.67
CA LEU A 159 -16.78 20.34 -25.17
C LEU A 159 -17.60 21.37 -25.94
N ARG A 160 -18.15 20.94 -27.06
CA ARG A 160 -19.16 21.68 -27.81
C ARG A 160 -20.57 21.18 -27.46
N PRO A 161 -21.64 21.88 -27.86
CA PRO A 161 -23.00 21.46 -27.53
C PRO A 161 -23.35 20.04 -28.01
N ASP A 162 -22.83 19.63 -29.17
CA ASP A 162 -23.03 18.29 -29.72
C ASP A 162 -22.29 17.21 -28.92
N ASP A 163 -21.11 17.52 -28.36
CA ASP A 163 -20.39 16.64 -27.44
C ASP A 163 -21.19 16.41 -26.16
N VAL A 164 -21.74 17.48 -25.58
CA VAL A 164 -22.60 17.38 -24.37
C VAL A 164 -23.87 16.57 -24.67
N GLN A 165 -24.47 16.77 -25.85
CA GLN A 165 -25.62 15.96 -26.28
C GLN A 165 -25.25 14.47 -26.40
N ALA A 166 -24.10 14.16 -27.00
CA ALA A 166 -23.60 12.79 -27.14
C ALA A 166 -23.28 12.16 -25.77
N LEU A 167 -22.74 12.95 -24.84
CA LEU A 167 -22.48 12.54 -23.45
C LEU A 167 -23.77 12.10 -22.75
N ILE A 168 -24.83 12.91 -22.81
CA ILE A 168 -26.15 12.59 -22.22
C ILE A 168 -26.76 11.36 -22.90
N ALA A 169 -26.73 11.30 -24.24
CA ALA A 169 -27.28 10.18 -24.98
C ALA A 169 -26.58 8.86 -24.62
N THR A 170 -25.24 8.86 -24.59
CA THR A 170 -24.45 7.67 -24.25
C THR A 170 -24.64 7.28 -22.79
N GLN A 171 -24.74 8.26 -21.87
CA GLN A 171 -25.06 7.99 -20.46
C GLN A 171 -26.36 7.18 -20.33
N ARG A 172 -27.41 7.53 -21.08
CA ARG A 172 -28.69 6.81 -21.06
C ARG A 172 -28.56 5.38 -21.58
N ILE A 173 -27.77 5.17 -22.63
CA ILE A 173 -27.47 3.83 -23.16
C ILE A 173 -26.73 3.00 -22.11
N ILE A 174 -25.70 3.58 -21.47
CA ILE A 174 -24.95 2.89 -20.42
C ILE A 174 -25.83 2.60 -19.21
N ALA A 175 -26.68 3.54 -18.78
CA ALA A 175 -27.58 3.37 -17.64
C ALA A 175 -28.59 2.23 -17.83
N ALA A 176 -28.97 1.92 -19.08
CA ALA A 176 -29.80 0.74 -19.38
C ALA A 176 -29.05 -0.59 -19.17
N MET A 177 -27.72 -0.59 -19.31
CA MET A 177 -26.85 -1.75 -19.11
C MET A 177 -26.25 -1.83 -17.70
N VAL A 178 -26.14 -0.68 -17.03
CA VAL A 178 -25.52 -0.48 -15.71
C VAL A 178 -26.47 0.38 -14.87
N PRO A 179 -27.39 -0.23 -14.11
CA PRO A 179 -28.37 0.51 -13.32
C PRO A 179 -27.71 1.51 -12.37
N GLY A 180 -28.27 2.72 -12.32
CA GLY A 180 -27.77 3.83 -11.50
C GLY A 180 -26.63 4.63 -12.13
N PHE A 181 -26.13 4.25 -13.32
CA PHE A 181 -24.99 4.92 -13.94
C PHE A 181 -25.29 6.38 -14.34
N ARG A 182 -24.42 7.27 -13.88
CA ARG A 182 -24.31 8.67 -14.30
C ARG A 182 -22.84 9.08 -14.29
N PHE A 183 -22.43 9.87 -15.26
CA PHE A 183 -21.11 10.49 -15.24
C PHE A 183 -21.01 11.45 -14.06
N ASN A 184 -19.84 11.46 -13.43
CA ASN A 184 -19.53 12.29 -12.28
C ASN A 184 -18.56 13.39 -12.71
N LEU A 185 -18.99 14.65 -12.69
CA LEU A 185 -18.27 15.77 -13.30
C LEU A 185 -17.49 16.56 -12.25
N GLY A 186 -16.17 16.58 -12.40
CA GLY A 186 -15.22 17.32 -11.59
C GLY A 186 -14.97 18.71 -12.16
N PHE A 187 -15.45 19.75 -11.49
CA PHE A 187 -15.42 21.12 -12.06
C PHE A 187 -14.47 22.07 -11.33
N SER A 188 -13.90 22.99 -12.12
CA SER A 188 -13.14 24.15 -11.68
C SER A 188 -13.73 25.44 -12.26
N GLY A 189 -14.63 26.08 -11.51
CA GLY A 189 -15.46 27.18 -12.00
C GLY A 189 -14.70 28.41 -12.50
N LYS A 190 -13.42 28.59 -12.11
CA LYS A 190 -12.61 29.73 -12.57
C LYS A 190 -12.55 29.83 -14.09
N PHE A 191 -12.53 28.68 -14.76
CA PHE A 191 -12.29 28.57 -16.19
C PHE A 191 -13.58 28.48 -17.02
N TYR A 192 -14.73 28.71 -16.39
CA TYR A 192 -16.00 28.84 -17.10
C TYR A 192 -15.88 29.93 -18.19
N HIS A 193 -16.36 29.63 -19.40
CA HIS A 193 -16.34 30.55 -20.55
C HIS A 193 -14.95 31.02 -21.03
N HIS A 194 -13.89 30.25 -20.76
CA HIS A 194 -12.54 30.56 -21.26
C HIS A 194 -12.27 30.06 -22.70
N GLY A 195 -13.23 29.33 -23.27
CA GLY A 195 -13.17 28.76 -24.62
C GLY A 195 -13.48 29.73 -25.75
N GLU A 196 -13.62 29.18 -26.95
CA GLU A 196 -14.22 29.84 -28.10
C GLU A 196 -15.75 29.93 -27.98
N ARG A 197 -16.41 30.67 -28.89
CA ARG A 197 -17.86 30.87 -28.85
C ARG A 197 -18.64 29.56 -28.78
N GLU A 198 -18.28 28.57 -29.59
CA GLU A 198 -18.96 27.26 -29.59
C GLU A 198 -18.68 26.45 -28.32
N GLU A 199 -17.46 26.52 -27.79
CA GLU A 199 -17.08 25.85 -26.54
C GLU A 199 -17.81 26.45 -25.33
N ASN A 200 -17.96 27.77 -25.29
CA ASN A 200 -18.70 28.45 -24.24
C ASN A 200 -20.21 28.10 -24.28
N LEU A 201 -20.75 27.84 -25.47
CA LEU A 201 -22.10 27.28 -25.59
C LEU A 201 -22.17 25.83 -25.08
N GLY A 202 -21.09 25.06 -25.20
CA GLY A 202 -20.96 23.75 -24.57
C GLY A 202 -20.94 23.83 -23.04
N ASP A 203 -20.16 24.76 -22.48
CA ASP A 203 -20.15 25.07 -21.05
C ASP A 203 -21.56 25.44 -20.55
N ASP A 204 -22.25 26.34 -21.25
CA ASP A 204 -23.65 26.71 -20.95
C ASP A 204 -24.57 25.48 -21.02
N TYR A 205 -24.36 24.60 -22.00
CA TYR A 205 -25.23 23.45 -22.18
C TYR A 205 -25.03 22.39 -21.10
N LEU A 206 -23.81 22.22 -20.57
CA LEU A 206 -23.57 21.43 -19.36
C LEU A 206 -24.36 21.99 -18.18
N LEU A 207 -24.29 23.31 -17.95
CA LEU A 207 -24.97 23.95 -16.81
C LEU A 207 -26.50 23.98 -16.94
N ARG A 208 -27.04 23.99 -18.16
CA ARG A 208 -28.48 23.79 -18.39
C ARG A 208 -28.96 22.36 -18.07
N ASN A 209 -28.04 21.40 -18.00
CA ASN A 209 -28.32 19.99 -17.74
C ASN A 209 -27.65 19.46 -16.46
N VAL A 210 -27.44 20.32 -15.45
CA VAL A 210 -26.83 19.94 -14.17
C VAL A 210 -27.47 18.69 -13.58
N GLN A 211 -28.81 18.60 -13.64
CA GLN A 211 -29.61 17.50 -13.12
C GLN A 211 -29.42 16.17 -13.85
N GLU A 212 -28.75 16.12 -15.01
CA GLU A 212 -28.43 14.88 -15.74
C GLU A 212 -27.14 14.23 -15.21
N PHE A 213 -26.28 14.98 -14.52
CA PHE A 213 -24.97 14.52 -14.04
C PHE A 213 -24.82 14.50 -12.51
N ASN A 214 -23.89 13.69 -12.01
CA ASN A 214 -23.36 13.88 -10.66
C ASN A 214 -22.20 14.88 -10.71
N TRP A 215 -21.90 15.54 -9.60
CA TRP A 215 -20.90 16.60 -9.55
C TRP A 215 -20.01 16.49 -8.33
N PHE A 216 -18.74 16.86 -8.50
CA PHE A 216 -17.79 17.03 -7.41
C PHE A 216 -16.86 18.21 -7.66
N SER A 217 -16.35 18.79 -6.57
CA SER A 217 -15.39 19.89 -6.66
C SER A 217 -14.03 19.38 -7.11
N HIS A 218 -13.44 20.07 -8.09
CA HIS A 218 -12.07 19.86 -8.56
C HIS A 218 -11.17 21.11 -8.32
N MET A 219 -11.48 21.84 -7.24
CA MET A 219 -10.85 23.12 -6.86
C MET A 219 -11.11 24.27 -7.84
N TRP A 220 -11.00 25.52 -7.35
CA TRP A 220 -11.29 26.71 -8.15
C TRP A 220 -10.30 26.93 -9.31
N LYS A 221 -9.00 27.01 -8.99
CA LYS A 221 -7.92 27.29 -9.95
C LYS A 221 -7.33 26.07 -10.64
N HIS A 222 -7.89 24.88 -10.43
CA HIS A 222 -7.25 23.61 -10.82
C HIS A 222 -5.79 23.51 -10.29
N GLN A 223 -5.50 24.15 -9.15
CA GLN A 223 -4.15 24.22 -8.59
C GLN A 223 -3.92 23.07 -7.61
N GLN A 224 -2.75 22.44 -7.70
CA GLN A 224 -2.35 21.30 -6.88
C GLN A 224 -2.24 21.69 -5.39
N PRO A 225 -2.92 20.98 -4.46
CA PRO A 225 -2.94 21.31 -3.03
C PRO A 225 -1.58 21.43 -2.33
N HIS A 226 -0.57 20.63 -2.72
CA HIS A 226 0.75 20.66 -2.08
C HIS A 226 1.51 21.98 -2.32
N LEU A 227 1.04 22.82 -3.23
CA LEU A 227 1.58 24.17 -3.48
C LEU A 227 1.05 25.20 -2.48
N TYR A 228 0.00 24.86 -1.73
CA TYR A 228 -0.54 25.70 -0.68
C TYR A 228 0.11 25.34 0.65
N GLU A 229 0.63 26.37 1.31
CA GLU A 229 1.26 26.27 2.64
C GLU A 229 0.36 26.84 3.74
N ASN A 230 -0.70 27.56 3.35
CA ASN A 230 -1.60 28.26 4.24
C ASN A 230 -3.02 27.70 4.08
N LEU A 231 -3.54 27.12 5.16
CA LEU A 231 -4.89 26.57 5.22
C LEU A 231 -5.96 27.61 4.85
N THR A 232 -5.82 28.85 5.30
CA THR A 232 -6.78 29.94 5.02
C THR A 232 -6.84 30.24 3.53
N LEU A 233 -5.70 30.28 2.83
CA LEU A 233 -5.66 30.52 1.39
C LEU A 233 -6.28 29.36 0.60
N LEU A 234 -5.99 28.12 0.99
CA LEU A 234 -6.59 26.94 0.38
C LEU A 234 -8.11 26.93 0.57
N MET A 235 -8.59 27.26 1.78
CA MET A 235 -10.01 27.37 2.09
C MET A 235 -10.69 28.50 1.29
N SER A 236 -10.05 29.67 1.13
CA SER A 236 -10.64 30.76 0.35
C SER A 236 -10.80 30.40 -1.13
N GLU A 237 -9.84 29.67 -1.70
CA GLU A 237 -9.96 29.15 -3.07
C GLU A 237 -11.09 28.12 -3.19
N MET A 238 -11.23 27.20 -2.23
CA MET A 238 -12.34 26.25 -2.23
C MET A 238 -13.71 26.94 -2.09
N GLN A 239 -13.77 28.03 -1.33
CA GLN A 239 -15.00 28.81 -1.14
C GLN A 239 -15.46 29.47 -2.44
N LEU A 240 -14.54 29.91 -3.31
CA LEU A 240 -14.88 30.45 -4.64
C LEU A 240 -15.54 29.39 -5.52
N ASN A 241 -14.99 28.17 -5.56
CA ASN A 241 -15.59 27.06 -6.30
C ASN A 241 -16.96 26.67 -5.74
N TYR A 242 -17.11 26.75 -4.40
CA TYR A 242 -18.38 26.47 -3.72
C TYR A 242 -19.44 27.54 -4.03
N ALA A 243 -19.05 28.82 -4.09
CA ALA A 243 -19.94 29.91 -4.47
C ALA A 243 -20.41 29.76 -5.93
N PHE A 244 -19.50 29.45 -6.85
CA PHE A 244 -19.83 29.14 -8.24
C PHE A 244 -20.84 28.00 -8.36
N ALA A 245 -20.63 26.92 -7.59
CA ALA A 245 -21.57 25.80 -7.57
C ALA A 245 -22.99 26.23 -7.17
N LYS A 246 -23.11 27.07 -6.12
CA LYS A 246 -24.39 27.61 -5.68
C LYS A 246 -25.05 28.52 -6.72
N GLU A 247 -24.27 29.39 -7.35
CA GLU A 247 -24.76 30.31 -8.38
C GLU A 247 -25.37 29.56 -9.57
N HIS A 248 -24.75 28.44 -9.96
CA HIS A 248 -25.16 27.63 -11.11
C HIS A 248 -25.98 26.38 -10.73
N ASN A 249 -26.51 26.31 -9.51
CA ASN A 249 -27.34 25.19 -9.02
C ASN A 249 -26.66 23.81 -9.06
N ILE A 250 -25.33 23.75 -9.06
CA ILE A 250 -24.57 22.50 -8.95
C ILE A 250 -24.71 21.97 -7.51
N PRO A 251 -25.05 20.67 -7.31
CA PRO A 251 -25.13 20.07 -5.98
C PRO A 251 -23.82 20.22 -5.19
N THR A 252 -23.92 20.60 -3.91
CA THR A 252 -22.76 20.87 -3.04
C THR A 252 -22.61 19.89 -1.88
N ASP A 253 -23.49 18.90 -1.79
CA ASP A 253 -23.62 17.94 -0.70
C ASP A 253 -23.19 16.52 -1.07
N SER A 254 -22.48 16.34 -2.20
CA SER A 254 -22.03 15.03 -2.68
C SER A 254 -21.10 14.29 -1.71
N GLY A 255 -20.43 15.02 -0.80
CA GLY A 255 -19.45 14.47 0.13
C GLY A 255 -18.22 13.87 -0.56
N TYR A 256 -18.03 14.18 -1.86
CA TYR A 256 -16.97 13.67 -2.70
C TYR A 256 -16.22 14.81 -3.38
N SER A 257 -14.90 14.73 -3.43
CA SER A 257 -14.04 15.68 -4.13
C SER A 257 -12.72 15.01 -4.49
N ILE A 258 -12.10 15.46 -5.57
CA ILE A 258 -10.82 14.97 -6.05
C ILE A 258 -9.93 16.18 -6.24
N SER A 259 -8.67 16.10 -5.80
CA SER A 259 -7.74 17.20 -6.00
C SER A 259 -7.08 17.10 -7.39
N PRO A 260 -6.75 18.25 -8.01
CA PRO A 260 -5.96 18.29 -9.24
C PRO A 260 -4.71 17.42 -9.16
N HIS A 261 -4.53 16.55 -10.15
CA HIS A 261 -3.43 15.56 -10.23
C HIS A 261 -3.29 14.63 -9.01
N HIS A 262 -4.37 14.43 -8.24
CA HIS A 262 -4.35 13.66 -6.98
C HIS A 262 -3.39 14.18 -5.91
N SER A 263 -2.85 15.38 -6.12
CA SER A 263 -1.88 16.01 -5.23
C SER A 263 -2.47 16.19 -3.85
N GLY A 264 -1.71 15.80 -2.82
CA GLY A 264 -2.10 15.97 -1.42
C GLY A 264 -3.11 14.95 -0.92
N VAL A 265 -3.69 14.10 -1.78
CA VAL A 265 -4.41 12.89 -1.32
C VAL A 265 -3.38 11.87 -0.87
N TYR A 266 -2.42 11.55 -1.74
CA TYR A 266 -1.24 10.76 -1.41
C TYR A 266 -0.02 11.23 -2.24
N PRO A 267 1.14 11.55 -1.63
CA PRO A 267 1.36 11.68 -0.20
C PRO A 267 0.38 12.67 0.45
N ALA A 268 -0.15 12.30 1.62
CA ALA A 268 -1.20 13.07 2.28
C ALA A 268 -0.67 14.46 2.65
N HIS A 269 -1.43 15.50 2.33
CA HIS A 269 -1.16 16.89 2.71
C HIS A 269 -2.22 17.34 3.70
N GLU A 270 -1.86 17.52 4.97
CA GLU A 270 -2.84 17.61 6.06
C GLU A 270 -3.86 18.75 5.88
N ILE A 271 -3.41 19.90 5.37
CA ILE A 271 -4.29 21.05 5.18
C ILE A 271 -5.39 20.79 4.13
N LEU A 272 -5.16 19.88 3.17
CA LEU A 272 -6.16 19.49 2.19
C LEU A 272 -7.34 18.80 2.86
N TYR A 273 -7.06 17.78 3.67
CA TYR A 273 -8.09 17.02 4.40
C TYR A 273 -8.87 17.93 5.36
N ILE A 274 -8.21 18.88 6.02
CA ILE A 274 -8.87 19.87 6.89
C ILE A 274 -9.77 20.81 6.08
N ALA A 275 -9.28 21.39 4.98
CA ALA A 275 -10.04 22.31 4.15
C ALA A 275 -11.26 21.63 3.51
N TRP A 276 -11.08 20.42 2.99
CA TRP A 276 -12.14 19.60 2.40
C TRP A 276 -13.28 19.33 3.35
N LYS A 277 -12.99 18.91 4.59
CA LYS A 277 -14.03 18.74 5.61
C LYS A 277 -14.78 20.03 5.90
N LYS A 278 -14.06 21.14 6.06
CA LYS A 278 -14.65 22.42 6.48
C LYS A 278 -15.51 23.07 5.40
N ILE A 279 -15.09 23.01 4.14
CA ILE A 279 -15.77 23.73 3.05
C ILE A 279 -16.78 22.85 2.31
N TRP A 280 -16.39 21.61 2.01
CA TRP A 280 -17.16 20.71 1.16
C TRP A 280 -17.78 19.51 1.90
N ASN A 281 -17.51 19.38 3.21
CA ASN A 281 -17.92 18.22 4.02
C ASN A 281 -17.53 16.88 3.36
N VAL A 282 -16.33 16.83 2.78
CA VAL A 282 -15.84 15.64 2.06
C VAL A 282 -15.71 14.47 3.04
N LYS A 283 -16.30 13.34 2.65
CA LYS A 283 -16.21 12.05 3.34
C LYS A 283 -15.46 11.01 2.50
N VAL A 284 -15.46 11.19 1.18
CA VAL A 284 -14.81 10.28 0.25
C VAL A 284 -13.96 11.05 -0.76
N THR A 285 -12.81 10.50 -1.11
CA THR A 285 -12.02 10.92 -2.26
C THR A 285 -11.44 9.68 -2.95
N SER A 286 -10.69 9.86 -4.03
CA SER A 286 -10.01 8.76 -4.70
C SER A 286 -8.62 9.18 -5.19
N THR A 287 -7.73 8.19 -5.34
CA THR A 287 -6.38 8.43 -5.85
C THR A 287 -5.84 7.23 -6.62
N GLU A 288 -5.05 7.51 -7.65
CA GLU A 288 -4.24 6.50 -8.34
C GLU A 288 -2.85 6.29 -7.71
N GLU A 289 -2.48 7.11 -6.73
CA GLU A 289 -1.11 7.20 -6.20
C GLU A 289 -0.81 6.22 -5.05
N TYR A 290 -1.83 5.66 -4.38
CA TYR A 290 -1.63 4.90 -3.15
C TYR A 290 -1.65 3.37 -3.35
N PRO A 291 -0.68 2.61 -2.79
CA PRO A 291 0.57 3.10 -2.18
C PRO A 291 1.60 3.55 -3.22
N HIS A 292 1.40 3.17 -4.48
CA HIS A 292 2.19 3.59 -5.65
C HIS A 292 1.30 3.74 -6.87
N LEU A 293 1.70 4.63 -7.81
CA LEU A 293 1.03 4.78 -9.10
C LEU A 293 0.98 3.46 -9.89
N ARG A 294 2.08 2.70 -9.84
CA ARG A 294 2.24 1.43 -10.57
C ARG A 294 2.84 0.34 -9.67
N PRO A 295 2.47 -0.92 -9.90
CA PRO A 295 1.44 -1.40 -10.85
C PRO A 295 0.01 -1.17 -10.30
N ALA A 296 -0.95 -0.88 -11.19
CA ALA A 296 -2.32 -0.50 -10.80
C ALA A 296 -3.04 -1.56 -9.93
N ARG A 297 -2.77 -2.85 -10.16
CA ARG A 297 -3.31 -3.97 -9.35
C ARG A 297 -2.95 -3.93 -7.86
N LEU A 298 -1.93 -3.17 -7.49
CA LEU A 298 -1.48 -3.00 -6.11
C LEU A 298 -2.04 -1.73 -5.47
N ARG A 299 -2.87 -0.95 -6.17
CA ARG A 299 -3.55 0.22 -5.59
C ARG A 299 -4.55 -0.23 -4.53
N ARG A 300 -4.65 0.54 -3.45
CA ARG A 300 -5.42 0.20 -2.25
C ARG A 300 -6.22 1.41 -1.78
N GLY A 301 -7.18 1.17 -0.90
CA GLY A 301 -7.84 2.23 -0.15
C GLY A 301 -7.13 2.52 1.16
N PHE A 302 -7.50 3.62 1.81
CA PHE A 302 -7.18 3.88 3.22
C PHE A 302 -8.14 4.90 3.80
N ILE A 303 -8.22 4.99 5.13
CA ILE A 303 -8.96 6.05 5.82
C ILE A 303 -7.98 6.98 6.49
N HIS A 304 -8.07 8.28 6.18
CA HIS A 304 -7.27 9.31 6.83
C HIS A 304 -8.13 10.50 7.21
N ARG A 305 -8.01 10.96 8.46
CA ARG A 305 -8.85 12.03 9.02
C ARG A 305 -10.33 11.77 8.73
N ASP A 306 -10.86 10.57 8.95
CA ASP A 306 -12.25 10.17 8.64
C ASP A 306 -12.71 10.44 7.19
N ILE A 307 -11.77 10.60 6.25
CA ILE A 307 -12.05 10.61 4.82
C ILE A 307 -11.61 9.25 4.26
N MET A 308 -12.56 8.56 3.64
CA MET A 308 -12.33 7.30 2.93
C MET A 308 -11.68 7.60 1.57
N VAL A 309 -10.48 7.09 1.35
CA VAL A 309 -9.75 7.22 0.09
C VAL A 309 -9.86 5.92 -0.68
N LEU A 310 -10.44 5.97 -1.88
CA LEU A 310 -10.62 4.79 -2.74
C LEU A 310 -9.54 4.68 -3.82
N PRO A 311 -9.13 3.45 -4.19
CA PRO A 311 -8.21 3.26 -5.30
C PRO A 311 -8.89 3.63 -6.62
N ARG A 312 -8.27 4.53 -7.36
CA ARG A 312 -8.74 4.99 -8.67
C ARG A 312 -7.99 4.26 -9.79
N GLN A 313 -8.70 3.93 -10.86
CA GLN A 313 -8.20 3.18 -12.00
C GLN A 313 -8.01 4.07 -13.22
N THR A 314 -7.04 3.71 -14.05
CA THR A 314 -6.81 4.33 -15.36
C THR A 314 -7.53 3.55 -16.45
N CYS A 315 -7.97 4.22 -17.50
CA CYS A 315 -8.67 3.60 -18.63
C CYS A 315 -7.86 3.60 -19.95
N GLY A 316 -6.58 3.98 -19.88
CA GLY A 316 -5.71 4.09 -21.06
C GLY A 316 -5.94 5.34 -21.91
N LEU A 317 -6.87 6.22 -21.52
CA LEU A 317 -7.08 7.53 -22.13
C LEU A 317 -6.32 8.60 -21.35
N PHE A 318 -5.60 9.47 -22.05
CA PHE A 318 -4.82 10.56 -21.47
C PHE A 318 -5.49 11.91 -21.75
N THR A 319 -5.10 12.96 -21.03
CA THR A 319 -5.67 14.31 -21.21
C THR A 319 -5.57 14.84 -22.65
N HIS A 320 -4.61 14.38 -23.44
CA HIS A 320 -4.39 14.80 -24.83
C HIS A 320 -4.98 13.85 -25.88
N THR A 321 -5.57 12.71 -25.48
CA THR A 321 -6.18 11.76 -26.43
C THR A 321 -7.61 12.16 -26.75
N MET A 322 -7.72 13.13 -27.67
CA MET A 322 -8.99 13.61 -28.22
C MET A 322 -9.34 13.00 -29.58
N TYR A 323 -8.31 12.57 -30.30
CA TYR A 323 -8.41 12.04 -31.66
C TYR A 323 -7.85 10.63 -31.71
N ILE A 324 -8.48 9.72 -32.45
CA ILE A 324 -8.05 8.33 -32.55
C ILE A 324 -6.63 8.20 -33.11
N ASP A 325 -6.26 9.06 -34.06
CA ASP A 325 -4.94 9.09 -34.68
C ASP A 325 -3.82 9.54 -33.73
N ARG A 326 -4.18 10.18 -32.61
CA ARG A 326 -3.25 10.58 -31.54
C ARG A 326 -3.22 9.61 -30.37
N TYR A 327 -4.07 8.58 -30.38
CA TYR A 327 -4.06 7.55 -29.35
C TYR A 327 -2.77 6.73 -29.47
N PRO A 328 -1.99 6.54 -28.39
CA PRO A 328 -0.76 5.74 -28.44
C PRO A 328 -1.04 4.29 -28.91
N GLY A 329 -0.51 3.92 -30.07
CA GLY A 329 -0.75 2.62 -30.69
C GLY A 329 -1.99 2.54 -31.58
N GLY A 330 -2.70 3.65 -31.79
CA GLY A 330 -3.84 3.76 -32.71
C GLY A 330 -5.07 2.97 -32.28
N ARG A 331 -6.00 2.79 -33.23
CA ARG A 331 -7.30 2.14 -33.00
C ARG A 331 -7.16 0.72 -32.46
N ASP A 332 -6.28 -0.08 -33.05
CA ASP A 332 -6.09 -1.48 -32.66
C ASP A 332 -5.70 -1.59 -31.18
N LYS A 333 -4.88 -0.65 -30.67
CA LYS A 333 -4.48 -0.68 -29.25
C LYS A 333 -5.62 -0.32 -28.30
N LEU A 334 -6.47 0.63 -28.69
CA LEU A 334 -7.66 0.97 -27.93
C LEU A 334 -8.64 -0.21 -27.90
N ASP A 335 -8.88 -0.83 -29.06
CA ASP A 335 -9.76 -1.98 -29.20
C ASP A 335 -9.21 -3.20 -28.43
N GLU A 336 -7.89 -3.45 -28.45
CA GLU A 336 -7.24 -4.48 -27.65
C GLU A 336 -7.50 -4.28 -26.13
N SER A 337 -7.42 -3.05 -25.64
CA SER A 337 -7.68 -2.73 -24.22
C SER A 337 -9.12 -3.08 -23.81
N ILE A 338 -10.07 -2.86 -24.73
CA ILE A 338 -11.52 -3.11 -24.56
C ILE A 338 -11.85 -4.60 -24.70
N GLN A 339 -11.29 -5.26 -25.71
CA GLN A 339 -11.63 -6.63 -26.12
C GLN A 339 -10.72 -7.64 -25.42
N GLY A 340 -10.94 -7.79 -24.11
CA GLY A 340 -10.18 -8.76 -23.31
C GLY A 340 -8.87 -8.24 -22.74
N GLY A 341 -8.45 -7.01 -23.09
CA GLY A 341 -7.22 -6.38 -22.60
C GLY A 341 -7.32 -5.73 -21.21
N GLU A 342 -6.53 -4.67 -21.00
CA GLU A 342 -6.30 -4.07 -19.67
C GLU A 342 -7.59 -3.50 -19.04
N LEU A 343 -8.38 -2.73 -19.79
CA LEU A 343 -9.61 -2.12 -19.27
C LEU A 343 -10.63 -3.20 -18.91
N PHE A 344 -10.84 -4.16 -19.80
CA PHE A 344 -11.71 -5.32 -19.55
C PHE A 344 -11.30 -6.07 -18.29
N GLN A 345 -10.02 -6.45 -18.20
CA GLN A 345 -9.50 -7.22 -17.07
C GLN A 345 -9.57 -6.46 -15.76
N THR A 346 -9.37 -5.14 -15.79
CA THR A 346 -9.52 -4.29 -14.59
C THR A 346 -10.92 -4.44 -14.02
N ILE A 347 -11.96 -4.38 -14.85
CA ILE A 347 -13.35 -4.53 -14.40
C ILE A 347 -13.62 -5.98 -13.93
N VAL A 348 -13.08 -6.98 -14.64
CA VAL A 348 -13.25 -8.38 -14.24
C VAL A 348 -12.66 -8.65 -12.85
N TYR A 349 -11.46 -8.13 -12.55
CA TYR A 349 -10.75 -8.47 -11.31
C TYR A 349 -11.16 -7.64 -10.10
N ASN A 350 -11.73 -6.45 -10.28
CA ASN A 350 -12.04 -5.54 -9.17
C ASN A 350 -13.55 -5.43 -8.93
N PRO A 351 -14.07 -5.75 -7.73
CA PRO A 351 -15.48 -5.56 -7.39
C PRO A 351 -15.96 -4.10 -7.49
N ILE A 352 -15.07 -3.13 -7.23
CA ILE A 352 -15.35 -1.70 -7.26
C ILE A 352 -14.36 -1.01 -8.20
N ASN A 353 -14.88 -0.32 -9.21
CA ASN A 353 -14.11 0.32 -10.25
C ASN A 353 -14.46 1.80 -10.33
N ILE A 354 -13.47 2.65 -10.06
CA ILE A 354 -13.58 4.12 -10.21
C ILE A 354 -12.58 4.53 -11.27
N PHE A 355 -13.06 4.92 -12.44
CA PHE A 355 -12.19 5.30 -13.55
C PHE A 355 -12.01 6.81 -13.62
N MET A 356 -10.76 7.22 -13.77
CA MET A 356 -10.41 8.59 -14.11
C MET A 356 -10.48 8.80 -15.63
N THR A 357 -11.22 9.83 -16.03
CA THR A 357 -11.20 10.44 -17.37
C THR A 357 -11.15 11.95 -17.23
N HIS A 358 -10.94 12.67 -18.34
CA HIS A 358 -10.92 14.13 -18.35
C HIS A 358 -11.88 14.66 -19.40
N MET A 359 -12.32 15.91 -19.24
CA MET A 359 -13.25 16.59 -20.15
C MET A 359 -12.87 16.40 -21.63
N SER A 360 -11.59 16.58 -21.98
CA SER A 360 -11.10 16.46 -23.36
C SER A 360 -11.35 15.08 -23.99
N ASN A 361 -11.46 14.00 -23.20
CA ASN A 361 -11.73 12.66 -23.72
C ASN A 361 -13.15 12.48 -24.29
N TYR A 362 -14.02 13.45 -24.03
CA TYR A 362 -15.41 13.49 -24.48
C TYR A 362 -15.65 14.54 -25.57
N GLY A 363 -14.62 15.29 -25.96
CA GLY A 363 -14.67 16.19 -27.11
C GLY A 363 -14.19 15.52 -28.39
N SER A 364 -14.45 16.14 -29.54
CA SER A 364 -13.95 15.71 -30.85
C SER A 364 -14.35 14.26 -31.20
N ASP A 365 -13.42 13.29 -31.22
CA ASP A 365 -13.74 11.89 -31.57
C ASP A 365 -14.45 11.13 -30.44
N ARG A 366 -14.62 11.75 -29.26
CA ARG A 366 -15.39 11.20 -28.12
C ARG A 366 -14.92 9.82 -27.68
N LEU A 367 -13.60 9.63 -27.65
CA LEU A 367 -12.97 8.32 -27.40
C LEU A 367 -13.45 7.67 -26.09
N ALA A 368 -13.70 8.45 -25.02
CA ALA A 368 -14.22 7.91 -23.77
C ALA A 368 -15.61 7.30 -23.91
N LEU A 369 -16.51 7.92 -24.69
CA LEU A 369 -17.86 7.40 -24.93
C LEU A 369 -17.80 6.04 -25.63
N TYR A 370 -16.99 5.94 -26.70
CA TYR A 370 -16.73 4.69 -27.40
C TYR A 370 -16.15 3.62 -26.46
N THR A 371 -15.14 3.99 -25.67
CA THR A 371 -14.40 3.08 -24.81
C THR A 371 -15.30 2.43 -23.76
N PHE A 372 -16.04 3.22 -22.98
CA PHE A 372 -16.88 2.69 -21.90
C PHE A 372 -18.11 1.96 -22.43
N GLN A 373 -18.75 2.47 -23.49
CA GLN A 373 -19.88 1.77 -24.09
C GLN A 373 -19.47 0.40 -24.64
N SER A 374 -18.31 0.34 -25.31
CA SER A 374 -17.83 -0.91 -25.95
C SER A 374 -17.37 -1.93 -24.92
N VAL A 375 -16.63 -1.53 -23.86
CA VAL A 375 -16.20 -2.49 -22.84
C VAL A 375 -17.37 -3.05 -22.04
N ILE A 376 -18.41 -2.24 -21.77
CA ILE A 376 -19.61 -2.70 -21.07
C ILE A 376 -20.38 -3.73 -21.91
N LYS A 377 -20.54 -3.48 -23.21
CA LYS A 377 -21.13 -4.45 -24.14
C LYS A 377 -20.32 -5.75 -24.19
N PHE A 378 -19.00 -5.63 -24.28
CA PHE A 378 -18.11 -6.78 -24.33
C PHE A 378 -18.17 -7.61 -23.03
N LEU A 379 -18.21 -6.96 -21.86
CA LEU A 379 -18.44 -7.60 -20.56
C LEU A 379 -19.77 -8.35 -20.52
N GLN A 380 -20.86 -7.74 -20.97
CA GLN A 380 -22.18 -8.39 -21.00
C GLN A 380 -22.23 -9.57 -21.95
N CYS A 381 -21.47 -9.53 -23.04
CA CYS A 381 -21.39 -10.64 -23.98
C CYS A 381 -20.65 -11.83 -23.37
N TRP A 382 -19.47 -11.59 -22.80
CA TRP A 382 -18.52 -12.64 -22.43
C TRP A 382 -18.55 -13.06 -20.97
N THR A 383 -19.32 -12.37 -20.13
CA THR A 383 -19.35 -12.65 -18.69
C THR A 383 -20.77 -12.68 -18.12
N ASN A 384 -20.91 -13.32 -16.96
CA ASN A 384 -22.11 -13.29 -16.13
C ASN A 384 -22.04 -12.20 -15.05
N LEU A 385 -21.17 -11.20 -15.21
CA LEU A 385 -21.06 -10.09 -14.29
C LEU A 385 -22.34 -9.24 -14.30
N LYS A 386 -22.77 -8.85 -13.09
CA LYS A 386 -23.85 -7.90 -12.87
C LYS A 386 -23.21 -6.53 -12.61
N LEU A 387 -23.38 -5.63 -13.56
CA LEU A 387 -22.82 -4.29 -13.49
C LEU A 387 -23.85 -3.33 -12.87
N SER A 388 -23.42 -2.49 -11.94
CA SER A 388 -24.23 -1.41 -11.37
C SER A 388 -23.36 -0.20 -11.01
N SER A 389 -23.99 0.94 -10.72
CA SER A 389 -23.31 2.13 -10.24
C SER A 389 -23.93 2.61 -8.95
N ALA A 390 -23.15 3.29 -8.12
CA ALA A 390 -23.59 3.86 -6.85
C ALA A 390 -22.86 5.16 -6.53
N PRO A 391 -23.43 6.02 -5.66
CA PRO A 391 -22.75 7.21 -5.19
C PRO A 391 -21.41 6.89 -4.50
N PRO A 392 -20.40 7.78 -4.58
CA PRO A 392 -19.07 7.54 -4.02
C PRO A 392 -19.05 7.13 -2.53
N ILE A 393 -19.96 7.67 -1.71
CA ILE A 393 -20.08 7.31 -0.29
C ILE A 393 -20.42 5.82 -0.12
N GLN A 394 -21.42 5.34 -0.86
CA GLN A 394 -21.83 3.94 -0.81
C GLN A 394 -20.72 3.02 -1.34
N LEU A 395 -20.04 3.43 -2.43
CA LEU A 395 -18.87 2.70 -2.93
C LEU A 395 -17.77 2.59 -1.88
N ALA A 396 -17.52 3.65 -1.13
CA ALA A 396 -16.51 3.63 -0.08
C ALA A 396 -16.87 2.67 1.06
N GLU A 397 -18.11 2.72 1.53
CA GLU A 397 -18.60 1.81 2.57
C GLU A 397 -18.54 0.35 2.12
N MET A 398 -18.86 0.07 0.85
CA MET A 398 -18.71 -1.27 0.27
C MET A 398 -17.24 -1.68 0.20
N TYR A 399 -16.35 -0.78 -0.22
CA TYR A 399 -14.92 -1.06 -0.33
C TYR A 399 -14.32 -1.50 1.01
N PHE A 400 -14.50 -0.69 2.06
CA PHE A 400 -13.92 -1.02 3.37
C PHE A 400 -14.64 -2.16 4.10
N ARG A 401 -15.83 -2.55 3.64
CA ARG A 401 -16.47 -3.81 4.08
C ARG A 401 -15.82 -5.03 3.43
N LEU A 402 -15.41 -4.92 2.16
CA LEU A 402 -14.69 -5.97 1.44
C LEU A 402 -13.21 -6.04 1.85
N HIS A 403 -12.62 -4.92 2.25
CA HIS A 403 -11.21 -4.75 2.59
C HIS A 403 -11.00 -4.13 3.98
N PRO A 404 -11.47 -4.77 5.07
CA PRO A 404 -11.31 -4.23 6.43
C PRO A 404 -9.84 -4.03 6.85
N GLU A 405 -8.92 -4.80 6.27
CA GLU A 405 -7.48 -4.70 6.49
C GLU A 405 -6.84 -3.44 5.88
N GLU A 406 -7.53 -2.77 4.96
CA GLU A 406 -7.04 -1.58 4.26
C GLU A 406 -7.48 -0.27 4.93
N VAL A 407 -8.26 -0.32 6.03
CA VAL A 407 -8.67 0.88 6.77
C VAL A 407 -7.47 1.67 7.27
N ASP A 408 -6.47 0.97 7.82
CA ASP A 408 -5.27 1.58 8.36
C ASP A 408 -4.29 1.97 7.24
N PRO A 409 -3.90 3.26 7.13
CA PRO A 409 -2.94 3.67 6.11
C PRO A 409 -1.55 3.06 6.36
N VAL A 410 -0.80 2.87 5.29
CA VAL A 410 0.61 2.45 5.30
C VAL A 410 1.40 3.54 4.62
N TRP A 411 1.97 4.46 5.40
CA TRP A 411 2.71 5.60 4.87
C TRP A 411 4.00 5.12 4.22
N GLY A 412 4.02 5.10 2.89
CA GLY A 412 5.20 4.79 2.09
C GLY A 412 6.15 5.97 2.00
N ASN A 413 7.40 5.71 1.64
CA ASN A 413 8.41 6.73 1.40
C ASN A 413 8.11 7.55 0.13
N PRO A 414 7.78 8.84 0.23
CA PRO A 414 7.51 9.67 -0.96
C PRO A 414 8.74 9.84 -1.87
N CYS A 415 9.94 9.57 -1.36
CA CYS A 415 11.19 9.74 -2.09
C CYS A 415 11.50 8.59 -3.04
N ASP A 416 10.87 7.43 -2.88
CA ASP A 416 11.10 6.25 -3.71
C ASP A 416 10.31 6.31 -5.03
N ASP A 417 9.34 7.23 -5.14
CA ASP A 417 8.55 7.45 -6.34
C ASP A 417 8.76 8.89 -6.87
N PRO A 418 9.30 9.07 -8.10
CA PRO A 418 9.51 10.38 -8.69
C PRO A 418 8.24 11.24 -8.77
N ARG A 419 7.08 10.61 -8.97
CA ARG A 419 5.80 11.31 -9.02
C ARG A 419 5.39 11.77 -7.64
N HIS A 420 5.45 10.92 -6.62
CA HIS A 420 5.15 11.32 -5.23
C HIS A 420 6.02 12.49 -4.79
N LYS A 421 7.33 12.43 -5.07
CA LYS A 421 8.25 13.53 -4.78
C LYS A 421 7.86 14.85 -5.47
N LYS A 422 7.37 14.79 -6.71
CA LYS A 422 6.93 15.97 -7.47
C LYS A 422 5.66 16.60 -6.90
N ILE A 423 4.75 15.80 -6.34
CA ILE A 423 3.47 16.26 -5.76
C ILE A 423 3.50 16.37 -4.23
N TRP A 424 4.69 16.40 -3.65
CA TRP A 424 4.91 16.59 -2.22
C TRP A 424 5.19 18.06 -1.88
N SER A 425 4.90 18.48 -0.64
CA SER A 425 5.19 19.87 -0.23
C SER A 425 6.69 20.17 -0.34
N LYS A 426 7.01 21.35 -0.88
CA LYS A 426 8.40 21.80 -1.11
C LYS A 426 9.18 22.03 0.19
N LYS A 427 8.50 22.16 1.34
CA LYS A 427 9.17 22.27 2.65
C LYS A 427 9.72 20.93 3.16
N LYS A 428 9.28 19.82 2.56
CA LYS A 428 9.68 18.48 2.95
C LYS A 428 10.83 18.01 2.07
N SER A 429 11.82 17.39 2.70
CA SER A 429 12.98 16.84 2.01
C SER A 429 13.19 15.39 2.40
N CYS A 430 13.71 14.61 1.45
CA CYS A 430 14.19 13.26 1.68
C CYS A 430 15.36 13.21 2.67
N ASP A 431 16.09 14.32 2.81
CA ASP A 431 17.21 14.45 3.74
C ASP A 431 16.74 14.64 5.19
N SER A 432 15.49 15.08 5.38
CA SER A 432 14.85 15.22 6.68
C SER A 432 14.38 13.89 7.28
N LEU A 433 14.30 12.81 6.49
CA LEU A 433 13.86 11.52 7.01
C LEU A 433 14.99 10.86 7.84
N PRO A 434 14.67 10.28 9.01
CA PRO A 434 15.69 9.66 9.86
C PRO A 434 16.36 8.48 9.15
N LYS A 435 17.69 8.46 9.21
CA LYS A 435 18.54 7.42 8.62
C LYS A 435 18.65 6.18 9.50
N PHE A 436 18.30 6.30 10.78
CA PHE A 436 18.23 5.17 11.69
C PHE A 436 17.22 5.39 12.82
N LEU A 437 16.75 4.28 13.40
CA LEU A 437 15.76 4.24 14.48
C LEU A 437 16.35 3.51 15.69
N VAL A 438 16.30 4.14 16.87
CA VAL A 438 16.58 3.47 18.14
C VAL A 438 15.26 2.95 18.70
N ILE A 439 15.00 1.66 18.48
CA ILE A 439 13.66 1.06 18.66
C ILE A 439 13.37 0.60 20.09
N GLY A 440 14.39 0.57 20.96
CA GLY A 440 14.26 0.09 22.34
C GLY A 440 14.90 -1.28 22.57
N PRO A 441 14.34 -2.12 23.46
CA PRO A 441 13.12 -1.91 24.25
C PRO A 441 13.27 -0.86 25.38
N GLN A 442 12.16 -0.56 26.05
CA GLN A 442 12.17 0.28 27.25
C GLN A 442 13.05 -0.32 28.35
N LYS A 443 13.66 0.58 29.14
CA LYS A 443 14.45 0.29 30.36
C LYS A 443 15.84 -0.34 30.12
N THR A 444 16.36 -0.28 28.90
CA THR A 444 17.67 -0.88 28.55
C THR A 444 18.82 0.11 28.40
N GLY A 445 18.56 1.42 28.50
CA GLY A 445 19.58 2.47 28.36
C GLY A 445 19.39 3.41 27.16
N THR A 446 18.25 3.34 26.49
CA THR A 446 17.92 4.12 25.28
C THR A 446 18.12 5.64 25.43
N THR A 447 17.75 6.25 26.56
CA THR A 447 18.00 7.69 26.79
C THR A 447 19.48 8.02 26.97
N ALA A 448 20.29 7.08 27.50
CA ALA A 448 21.74 7.27 27.59
C ALA A 448 22.35 7.26 26.18
N LEU A 449 21.99 6.26 25.37
CA LEU A 449 22.41 6.19 23.98
C LEU A 449 22.02 7.45 23.20
N TYR A 450 20.77 7.89 23.30
CA TYR A 450 20.28 9.15 22.72
C TYR A 450 21.18 10.34 23.08
N THR A 451 21.51 10.46 24.38
CA THR A 451 22.31 11.58 24.89
C THR A 451 23.75 11.53 24.37
N PHE A 452 24.31 10.33 24.22
CA PHE A 452 25.66 10.15 23.67
C PHE A 452 25.68 10.42 22.16
N LEU A 453 24.70 9.94 21.40
CA LEU A 453 24.56 10.25 19.98
C LEU A 453 24.47 11.76 19.72
N ALA A 454 23.70 12.48 20.55
CA ALA A 454 23.52 13.92 20.44
C ALA A 454 24.80 14.75 20.72
N MET A 455 25.90 14.14 21.17
CA MET A 455 27.19 14.82 21.30
C MET A 455 27.93 14.97 19.97
N HIS A 456 27.57 14.15 18.97
CA HIS A 456 28.24 14.15 17.68
C HIS A 456 27.64 15.23 16.76
N SER A 457 28.47 16.13 16.24
CA SER A 457 28.02 17.28 15.42
C SER A 457 27.28 16.90 14.14
N SER A 458 27.68 15.81 13.47
CA SER A 458 26.98 15.27 12.28
C SER A 458 25.69 14.51 12.58
N ILE A 459 25.35 14.21 13.84
CA ILE A 459 24.15 13.47 14.21
C ILE A 459 23.13 14.46 14.77
N THR A 460 21.88 14.37 14.32
CA THR A 460 20.81 15.25 14.79
C THR A 460 19.61 14.42 15.18
N SER A 461 19.10 14.61 16.40
CA SER A 461 17.86 13.97 16.81
C SER A 461 16.66 14.80 16.41
N ASN A 462 15.48 14.17 16.44
CA ASN A 462 14.20 14.86 16.36
C ASN A 462 14.05 16.01 17.37
N VAL A 463 13.21 16.99 17.01
CA VAL A 463 12.72 18.00 17.94
C VAL A 463 11.94 17.30 19.08
N PRO A 464 12.05 17.74 20.35
CA PRO A 464 11.30 17.12 21.43
C PRO A 464 9.78 17.29 21.28
N SER A 465 9.03 16.24 21.58
CA SER A 465 7.58 16.28 21.70
C SER A 465 7.16 16.86 23.06
N PRO A 466 6.14 17.73 23.12
CA PRO A 466 5.60 18.21 24.40
C PRO A 466 4.99 17.08 25.24
N ASP A 467 4.47 16.03 24.59
CA ASP A 467 3.74 14.94 25.25
C ASP A 467 4.66 13.75 25.57
N THR A 468 5.65 13.50 24.71
CA THR A 468 6.49 12.27 24.74
C THR A 468 7.99 12.56 24.87
N TYR A 469 8.35 13.82 25.12
CA TYR A 469 9.71 14.30 25.38
C TYR A 469 10.68 13.94 24.25
N GLU A 470 11.72 13.15 24.53
CA GLU A 470 12.70 12.76 23.52
C GLU A 470 12.16 11.75 22.49
N GLU A 471 11.02 11.10 22.76
CA GLU A 471 10.42 10.11 21.86
C GLU A 471 9.35 10.76 20.97
N ILE A 472 9.20 10.27 19.75
CA ILE A 472 8.10 10.69 18.85
C ILE A 472 6.91 9.75 19.02
N GLN A 473 7.19 8.44 19.13
CA GLN A 473 6.18 7.39 19.21
C GLN A 473 5.20 7.44 18.03
N PHE A 474 5.72 7.63 16.81
CA PHE A 474 4.92 7.73 15.60
C PHE A 474 4.40 6.37 15.14
N PHE A 475 5.28 5.39 14.93
CA PHE A 475 4.88 4.11 14.35
C PHE A 475 4.04 3.23 15.28
N ASN A 476 4.03 3.52 16.59
CA ASN A 476 3.25 2.80 17.59
C ASN A 476 1.98 3.59 17.99
N GLY A 477 0.81 2.99 17.81
CA GLY A 477 -0.45 3.54 18.31
C GLY A 477 -0.97 4.76 17.56
N ASN A 478 -1.48 5.74 18.30
CA ASN A 478 -2.40 6.77 17.77
C ASN A 478 -1.73 7.91 17.01
N ASN A 479 -0.47 8.22 17.31
CA ASN A 479 0.25 9.30 16.61
C ASN A 479 0.44 9.00 15.12
N TYR A 480 0.49 7.73 14.75
CA TYR A 480 0.58 7.28 13.36
C TYR A 480 -0.52 7.86 12.45
N TYR A 481 -1.73 7.99 12.99
CA TYR A 481 -2.90 8.50 12.26
C TYR A 481 -2.93 10.03 12.15
N ARG A 482 -1.96 10.73 12.74
CA ARG A 482 -1.77 12.17 12.52
C ARG A 482 -1.14 12.48 11.15
N GLY A 483 -0.69 11.45 10.42
CA GLY A 483 -0.17 11.55 9.06
C GLY A 483 1.33 11.75 8.99
N LEU A 484 1.87 11.60 7.78
CA LEU A 484 3.31 11.75 7.51
C LEU A 484 3.82 13.16 7.82
N ASP A 485 3.01 14.19 7.57
CA ASP A 485 3.38 15.58 7.83
C ASP A 485 3.70 15.82 9.30
N TRP A 486 2.85 15.29 10.19
CA TRP A 486 3.05 15.37 11.63
C TRP A 486 4.38 14.71 12.05
N TYR A 487 4.75 13.59 11.42
CA TYR A 487 6.03 12.94 11.68
C TYR A 487 7.22 13.79 11.21
N MET A 488 7.10 14.41 10.04
CA MET A 488 8.17 15.22 9.45
C MET A 488 8.38 16.55 10.15
N ASP A 489 7.37 17.10 10.82
CA ASP A 489 7.51 18.32 11.63
C ASP A 489 8.54 18.15 12.77
N PHE A 490 8.84 16.91 13.17
CA PHE A 490 9.90 16.61 14.13
C PHE A 490 11.33 16.67 13.52
N PHE A 491 11.45 16.78 12.20
CA PHE A 491 12.70 16.80 11.45
C PHE A 491 12.75 17.99 10.47
N PRO A 492 12.70 19.24 10.97
CA PRO A 492 12.68 20.41 10.09
C PRO A 492 13.91 20.46 9.18
N SER A 493 13.67 20.72 7.89
CA SER A 493 14.73 20.96 6.91
C SER A 493 15.32 22.35 7.15
N ASP A 494 16.65 22.46 7.22
CA ASP A 494 17.38 23.73 7.33
C ASP A 494 17.34 24.58 6.04
N SER A 495 16.54 24.21 5.05
CA SER A 495 16.34 24.98 3.81
C SER A 495 15.79 26.40 4.03
N SER A 496 15.39 26.76 5.25
CA SER A 496 14.99 28.11 5.66
C SER A 496 16.09 28.92 6.37
N ALA A 497 17.28 28.36 6.58
CA ALA A 497 18.39 29.10 7.15
C ALA A 497 19.23 29.71 6.02
N ASN A 498 19.33 31.05 6.01
CA ASN A 498 20.42 31.80 5.41
C ASN A 498 21.75 31.42 6.09
N SER A 499 22.14 30.15 6.01
CA SER A 499 23.35 29.63 6.61
C SER A 499 24.48 29.75 5.60
N THR A 500 25.29 30.78 5.82
CA THR A 500 26.64 31.01 5.29
C THR A 500 27.65 29.89 5.65
N ALA A 501 27.19 28.66 5.91
CA ALA A 501 28.04 27.52 6.19
C ALA A 501 28.54 26.89 4.87
N VAL A 502 29.84 27.07 4.61
CA VAL A 502 30.55 26.77 3.35
C VAL A 502 30.73 25.26 3.08
N THR A 503 30.04 24.35 3.78
CA THR A 503 30.04 22.91 3.43
C THR A 503 28.71 22.25 3.77
N PRO A 504 28.12 21.45 2.87
CA PRO A 504 26.98 20.61 3.20
C PRO A 504 27.47 19.42 4.04
N GLN A 505 27.53 19.57 5.37
CA GLN A 505 27.71 18.41 6.24
C GLN A 505 26.46 17.52 6.12
N THR A 506 26.63 16.28 5.64
CA THR A 506 25.60 15.26 5.70
C THR A 506 25.16 15.06 7.14
N ARG A 507 23.92 15.43 7.47
CA ARG A 507 23.34 15.19 8.79
C ARG A 507 22.69 13.83 8.86
N TYR A 508 23.07 13.06 9.87
CA TYR A 508 22.46 11.78 10.19
C TYR A 508 21.32 12.00 11.17
N MET A 509 20.10 12.15 10.64
CA MET A 509 18.92 12.27 11.48
C MET A 509 18.51 10.93 12.08
N PHE A 510 18.02 10.94 13.31
CA PHE A 510 17.48 9.76 13.97
C PHE A 510 16.34 10.10 14.92
N GLU A 511 15.53 9.10 15.24
CA GLU A 511 14.66 9.14 16.41
C GLU A 511 14.92 7.95 17.34
N LYS A 512 14.48 8.13 18.58
CA LYS A 512 14.45 7.08 19.60
C LYS A 512 13.04 6.98 20.13
N SER A 513 12.42 5.82 19.97
CA SER A 513 11.10 5.53 20.54
C SER A 513 11.12 4.09 21.06
N ALA A 514 11.28 3.93 22.37
CA ALA A 514 11.59 2.62 22.96
C ALA A 514 10.39 1.64 22.95
N THR A 515 9.22 2.14 22.60
CA THR A 515 7.96 1.42 22.40
C THR A 515 7.84 0.78 21.01
N TYR A 516 8.80 1.02 20.12
CA TYR A 516 8.80 0.42 18.78
C TYR A 516 9.18 -1.06 18.80
N PHE A 517 10.06 -1.46 19.72
CA PHE A 517 10.64 -2.80 19.75
C PHE A 517 9.62 -3.93 19.72
N ASP A 518 8.59 -3.84 20.57
CA ASP A 518 7.56 -4.88 20.79
C ASP A 518 6.22 -4.56 20.11
N GLY A 519 6.17 -3.52 19.27
CA GLY A 519 4.96 -3.16 18.53
C GLY A 519 4.75 -4.03 17.30
N GLU A 520 3.62 -4.73 17.23
CA GLU A 520 3.33 -5.72 16.17
C GLU A 520 3.29 -5.09 14.76
N ALA A 521 2.59 -3.97 14.59
CA ALA A 521 2.50 -3.27 13.30
C ALA A 521 3.73 -2.38 12.99
N VAL A 522 4.61 -2.16 13.97
CA VAL A 522 5.68 -1.16 13.89
C VAL A 522 6.70 -1.50 12.79
N PRO A 523 7.25 -2.73 12.69
CA PRO A 523 8.19 -3.07 11.63
C PRO A 523 7.65 -2.81 10.22
N LYS A 524 6.39 -3.19 9.94
CA LYS A 524 5.72 -2.95 8.65
C LYS A 524 5.63 -1.46 8.34
N ARG A 525 5.14 -0.66 9.30
CA ARG A 525 4.94 0.80 9.14
C ARG A 525 6.28 1.53 8.98
N ALA A 526 7.28 1.16 9.79
CA ALA A 526 8.62 1.72 9.72
C ALA A 526 9.29 1.40 8.39
N HIS A 527 9.21 0.15 7.92
CA HIS A 527 9.79 -0.26 6.65
C HIS A 527 9.13 0.40 5.45
N ALA A 528 7.80 0.58 5.46
CA ALA A 528 7.10 1.27 4.38
C ALA A 528 7.62 2.71 4.18
N LEU A 529 7.84 3.44 5.27
CA LEU A 529 8.32 4.82 5.21
C LEU A 529 9.86 4.94 5.10
N LEU A 530 10.58 4.03 5.75
CA LEU A 530 12.03 4.10 5.95
C LEU A 530 12.70 2.75 5.61
N PRO A 531 12.58 2.25 4.37
CA PRO A 531 13.07 0.91 4.00
C PRO A 531 14.60 0.78 4.17
N HIS A 532 15.33 1.88 4.03
CA HIS A 532 16.79 1.92 4.11
C HIS A 532 17.33 2.33 5.49
N ALA A 533 16.47 2.58 6.48
CA ALA A 533 16.92 2.97 7.81
C ALA A 533 17.68 1.84 8.51
N LYS A 534 18.70 2.21 9.28
CA LYS A 534 19.34 1.28 10.22
C LYS A 534 18.49 1.16 11.50
N ILE A 535 18.38 -0.04 12.03
CA ILE A 535 17.62 -0.37 13.22
C ILE A 535 18.60 -0.66 14.36
N VAL A 536 18.46 0.05 15.47
CA VAL A 536 19.33 -0.06 16.64
C VAL A 536 18.49 -0.48 17.85
N SER A 537 18.85 -1.59 18.48
CA SER A 537 18.23 -2.09 19.70
C SER A 537 19.26 -2.26 20.81
N ILE A 538 18.85 -2.12 22.08
CA ILE A 538 19.72 -2.32 23.25
C ILE A 538 19.10 -3.37 24.15
N LEU A 539 19.83 -4.44 24.46
CA LEU A 539 19.35 -5.54 25.29
C LEU A 539 20.14 -5.66 26.61
N ILE A 540 19.43 -5.96 27.70
CA ILE A 540 19.99 -6.33 29.00
C ILE A 540 19.28 -7.62 29.47
N SER A 541 19.66 -8.18 30.63
CA SER A 541 18.89 -9.31 31.20
C SER A 541 17.39 -9.00 31.25
N PRO A 542 16.52 -9.85 30.67
CA PRO A 542 15.09 -9.58 30.59
C PRO A 542 14.43 -9.53 31.97
N ALA A 543 15.00 -10.22 32.97
CA ALA A 543 14.58 -10.12 34.36
C ALA A 543 14.86 -8.73 34.96
N LYS A 544 16.09 -8.22 34.78
CA LYS A 544 16.46 -6.85 35.19
C LYS A 544 15.61 -5.79 34.48
N ARG A 545 15.34 -5.98 33.17
CA ARG A 545 14.47 -5.09 32.40
C ARG A 545 13.04 -5.06 32.96
N ALA A 546 12.44 -6.23 33.20
CA ALA A 546 11.10 -6.35 33.77
C ALA A 546 11.00 -5.68 35.14
N TYR A 547 11.98 -5.90 36.01
CA TYR A 547 12.03 -5.26 37.33
C TYR A 547 12.20 -3.73 37.24
N SER A 548 13.05 -3.26 36.33
CA SER A 548 13.23 -1.82 36.07
C SER A 548 11.95 -1.16 35.53
N TRP A 549 11.13 -1.90 34.78
CA TRP A 549 9.81 -1.43 34.35
C TRP A 549 8.83 -1.33 35.52
N TYR A 550 8.74 -2.36 36.36
CA TYR A 550 7.92 -2.32 37.58
C TYR A 550 8.29 -1.13 38.48
N GLN A 551 9.58 -0.93 38.76
CA GLN A 551 10.06 0.20 39.57
C GLN A 551 9.81 1.55 38.90
N HIS A 552 9.78 1.59 37.56
CA HIS A 552 9.38 2.78 36.82
C HIS A 552 7.91 3.13 37.08
N GLN A 553 7.01 2.14 37.04
CA GLN A 553 5.59 2.35 37.28
C GLN A 553 5.33 2.82 38.71
N ARG A 554 6.00 2.22 39.70
CA ARG A 554 5.95 2.68 41.10
C ARG A 554 6.36 4.14 41.26
N ALA A 555 7.47 4.53 40.62
CA ALA A 555 7.97 5.90 40.69
C ALA A 555 7.04 6.93 40.01
N HIS A 556 6.12 6.50 39.15
CA HIS A 556 5.08 7.34 38.54
C HIS A 556 3.74 7.28 39.31
N GLY A 557 3.71 6.66 40.49
CA GLY A 557 2.51 6.60 41.32
C GLY A 557 1.43 5.64 40.80
N GLU A 558 1.77 4.69 39.93
CA GLU A 558 0.80 3.75 39.39
C GLU A 558 0.25 2.84 40.50
N GLY A 559 -1.08 2.83 40.67
CA GLY A 559 -1.75 2.23 41.82
C GLY A 559 -1.50 0.72 41.95
N ILE A 560 -1.53 -0.03 40.84
CA ILE A 560 -1.28 -1.48 40.87
C ILE A 560 0.17 -1.76 41.26
N ALA A 561 1.14 -1.07 40.66
CA ALA A 561 2.55 -1.27 40.97
C ALA A 561 2.90 -0.92 42.43
N ASN A 562 2.16 0.02 43.04
CA ASN A 562 2.33 0.39 44.44
C ASN A 562 1.64 -0.57 45.42
N ASN A 563 0.52 -1.18 45.01
CA ASN A 563 -0.27 -2.08 45.87
C ASN A 563 0.21 -3.53 45.84
N TYR A 564 0.89 -3.95 44.76
CA TYR A 564 1.37 -5.32 44.59
C TYR A 564 2.90 -5.39 44.58
N SER A 565 3.46 -6.40 45.22
CA SER A 565 4.88 -6.70 45.13
C SER A 565 5.26 -7.15 43.72
N PHE A 566 6.55 -7.02 43.35
CA PHE A 566 7.00 -7.47 42.04
C PHE A 566 6.69 -8.95 41.80
N TYR A 567 6.89 -9.80 42.81
CA TYR A 567 6.57 -11.23 42.75
C TYR A 567 5.07 -11.46 42.45
N GLN A 568 4.17 -10.73 43.12
CA GLN A 568 2.72 -10.84 42.87
C GLN A 568 2.36 -10.39 41.44
N VAL A 569 3.02 -9.36 40.92
CA VAL A 569 2.81 -8.90 39.54
C VAL A 569 3.22 -9.98 38.54
N ILE A 570 4.42 -10.55 38.65
CA ILE A 570 4.94 -11.51 37.67
C ILE A 570 4.28 -12.90 37.78
N THR A 571 3.66 -13.23 38.92
CA THR A 571 2.92 -14.48 39.14
C THR A 571 1.41 -14.35 38.97
N ALA A 572 0.89 -13.16 38.68
CA ALA A 572 -0.54 -12.94 38.50
C ALA A 572 -1.09 -13.90 37.43
N GLY A 573 -2.01 -14.79 37.81
CA GLY A 573 -2.63 -15.77 36.91
C GLY A 573 -3.79 -15.19 36.09
N ASP A 574 -4.50 -16.03 35.35
CA ASP A 574 -5.58 -15.58 34.47
C ASP A 574 -6.82 -15.07 35.21
N SER A 575 -7.04 -15.54 36.45
CA SER A 575 -8.08 -15.06 37.37
C SER A 575 -7.76 -13.70 38.02
N ALA A 576 -6.56 -13.17 37.84
CA ALA A 576 -6.17 -11.88 38.41
C ALA A 576 -6.90 -10.70 37.74
N PRO A 577 -7.05 -9.55 38.45
CA PRO A 577 -7.63 -8.34 37.88
C PRO A 577 -6.95 -7.92 36.57
N LYS A 578 -7.73 -7.40 35.61
CA LYS A 578 -7.22 -7.00 34.28
C LYS A 578 -6.01 -6.06 34.38
N ALA A 579 -6.08 -5.02 35.21
CA ALA A 579 -4.99 -4.06 35.38
C ALA A 579 -3.69 -4.71 35.89
N LEU A 580 -3.78 -5.72 36.75
CA LEU A 580 -2.62 -6.48 37.23
C LEU A 580 -2.03 -7.36 36.12
N LYS A 581 -2.88 -8.03 35.33
CA LYS A 581 -2.45 -8.79 34.14
C LYS A 581 -1.80 -7.89 33.09
N ASP A 582 -2.33 -6.69 32.88
CA ASP A 582 -1.78 -5.71 31.94
C ASP A 582 -0.38 -5.23 32.40
N LEU A 583 -0.20 -4.98 33.71
CA LEU A 583 1.12 -4.65 34.26
C LEU A 583 2.09 -5.83 34.13
N ARG A 584 1.67 -7.06 34.47
CA ARG A 584 2.45 -8.29 34.26
C ARG A 584 2.92 -8.40 32.81
N ASN A 585 1.99 -8.26 31.87
CA ASN A 585 2.29 -8.41 30.44
C ASN A 585 3.28 -7.32 29.96
N ARG A 586 3.13 -6.06 30.41
CA ARG A 586 4.09 -4.98 30.11
C ARG A 586 5.47 -5.18 30.75
N CYS A 587 5.53 -5.83 31.92
CA CYS A 587 6.78 -6.27 32.53
C CYS A 587 7.44 -7.39 31.69
N LEU A 588 6.68 -8.43 31.32
CA LEU A 588 7.25 -9.69 30.80
C LEU A 588 7.40 -9.73 29.28
N ASN A 589 6.36 -9.39 28.51
CA ASN A 589 6.34 -9.61 27.06
C ASN A 589 7.47 -8.89 26.30
N PRO A 590 7.85 -7.64 26.62
CA PRO A 590 8.93 -6.99 25.88
C PRO A 590 10.32 -7.55 26.21
N GLY A 591 10.42 -8.48 27.17
CA GLY A 591 11.62 -9.27 27.45
C GLY A 591 11.81 -10.48 26.53
N LYS A 592 10.82 -10.82 25.69
CA LYS A 592 10.88 -11.94 24.73
C LYS A 592 11.66 -11.55 23.47
N TYR A 593 12.94 -11.21 23.64
CA TYR A 593 13.72 -10.49 22.63
C TYR A 593 13.80 -11.18 21.26
N ALA A 594 14.00 -12.50 21.22
CA ALA A 594 14.12 -13.23 19.96
C ALA A 594 12.87 -13.08 19.07
N GLN A 595 11.68 -13.21 19.66
CA GLN A 595 10.40 -13.06 18.96
C GLN A 595 10.27 -11.68 18.31
N HIS A 596 10.55 -10.62 19.07
CA HIS A 596 10.42 -9.26 18.58
C HIS A 596 11.47 -8.94 17.50
N LEU A 597 12.72 -9.39 17.69
CA LEU A 597 13.76 -9.23 16.68
C LEU A 597 13.43 -9.97 15.37
N GLU A 598 12.82 -11.16 15.44
CA GLU A 598 12.36 -11.89 14.25
C GLU A 598 11.28 -11.12 13.48
N HIS A 599 10.36 -10.43 14.18
CA HIS A 599 9.39 -9.54 13.52
C HIS A 599 10.07 -8.39 12.78
N TRP A 600 11.11 -7.78 13.36
CA TRP A 600 11.89 -6.75 12.67
C TRP A 600 12.67 -7.33 11.46
N LEU A 601 13.23 -8.53 11.60
CA LEU A 601 13.96 -9.22 10.55
C LEU A 601 13.09 -9.72 9.38
N ALA A 602 11.77 -9.78 9.55
CA ALA A 602 10.83 -10.04 8.46
C ALA A 602 10.75 -8.89 7.45
N TYR A 603 11.15 -7.67 7.87
CA TYR A 603 11.11 -6.47 7.04
C TYR A 603 12.50 -5.90 6.75
N TYR A 604 13.40 -5.92 7.75
CA TYR A 604 14.75 -5.39 7.61
C TYR A 604 15.78 -6.52 7.49
N PRO A 605 16.71 -6.44 6.52
CA PRO A 605 17.79 -7.41 6.43
C PRO A 605 18.71 -7.32 7.66
N ALA A 606 19.38 -8.43 8.00
CA ALA A 606 20.26 -8.52 9.17
C ALA A 606 21.33 -7.41 9.20
N GLN A 607 21.84 -6.98 8.05
CA GLN A 607 22.85 -5.92 7.90
C GLN A 607 22.32 -4.51 8.23
N GLN A 608 21.01 -4.34 8.35
CA GLN A 608 20.37 -3.11 8.84
C GLN A 608 20.08 -3.15 10.33
N LEU A 609 20.33 -4.26 11.05
CA LEU A 609 20.05 -4.39 12.48
C LEU A 609 21.35 -4.42 13.30
N HIS A 610 21.42 -3.55 14.32
CA HIS A 610 22.51 -3.54 15.29
C HIS A 610 21.96 -3.69 16.71
N ILE A 611 22.51 -4.67 17.43
CA ILE A 611 22.07 -5.04 18.78
C ILE A 611 23.20 -4.70 19.76
N ILE A 612 22.93 -3.73 20.62
CA ILE A 612 23.84 -3.26 21.66
C ILE A 612 23.66 -4.08 22.93
N ASP A 613 24.77 -4.53 23.51
CA ASP A 613 24.80 -5.02 24.89
C ASP A 613 24.66 -3.83 25.85
N GLY A 614 23.52 -3.73 26.53
CA GLY A 614 23.23 -2.65 27.46
C GLY A 614 24.09 -2.67 28.73
N GLU A 615 24.68 -3.80 29.11
CA GLU A 615 25.67 -3.84 30.20
C GLU A 615 26.99 -3.21 29.73
N GLN A 616 27.40 -3.44 28.47
CA GLN A 616 28.56 -2.74 27.89
C GLN A 616 28.28 -1.24 27.70
N LEU A 617 27.07 -0.85 27.28
CA LEU A 617 26.72 0.58 27.20
C LEU A 617 26.82 1.26 28.58
N ARG A 618 26.59 0.52 29.67
CA ARG A 618 26.72 1.04 31.03
C ARG A 618 28.17 1.10 31.50
N LEU A 619 28.97 0.07 31.20
CA LEU A 619 30.33 -0.10 31.74
C LEU A 619 31.42 0.50 30.84
N ASN A 620 31.28 0.35 29.52
CA ASN A 620 32.24 0.75 28.49
C ASN A 620 31.52 1.48 27.32
N PRO A 621 30.85 2.63 27.56
CA PRO A 621 30.07 3.29 26.52
C PRO A 621 30.90 3.76 25.33
N VAL A 622 32.19 4.07 25.52
CA VAL A 622 33.07 4.56 24.44
C VAL A 622 33.19 3.53 23.32
N ASP A 623 33.44 2.26 23.66
CA ASP A 623 33.57 1.18 22.67
C ASP A 623 32.24 0.91 21.94
N VAL A 624 31.13 0.89 22.69
CA VAL A 624 29.79 0.75 22.12
C VAL A 624 29.48 1.86 21.13
N MET A 625 29.82 3.12 21.46
CA MET A 625 29.61 4.25 20.57
C MET A 625 30.52 4.18 19.34
N ASN A 626 31.77 3.71 19.48
CA ASN A 626 32.68 3.50 18.35
C ASN A 626 32.15 2.43 17.37
N ASP A 627 31.67 1.30 17.89
CA ASP A 627 31.07 0.25 17.06
C ASP A 627 29.80 0.72 16.36
N LEU A 628 28.95 1.49 17.07
CA LEU A 628 27.75 2.07 16.48
C LEU A 628 28.08 3.06 15.36
N GLN A 629 29.09 3.93 15.53
CA GLN A 629 29.55 4.83 14.48
C GLN A 629 29.98 4.09 13.23
N ARG A 630 30.73 2.98 13.38
CA ARG A 630 31.16 2.13 12.25
C ARG A 630 29.97 1.48 11.56
N PHE A 631 29.01 0.94 12.32
CA PHE A 631 27.80 0.33 11.78
C PHE A 631 26.95 1.33 10.99
N LEU A 632 26.76 2.54 11.53
CA LEU A 632 26.02 3.63 10.88
C LEU A 632 26.82 4.30 9.76
N LYS A 633 28.11 3.99 9.63
CA LYS A 633 29.05 4.59 8.67
C LYS A 633 29.13 6.13 8.81
N ILE A 634 29.05 6.63 10.04
CA ILE A 634 29.09 8.07 10.31
C ILE A 634 30.50 8.61 10.03
N GLN A 635 30.55 9.78 9.41
CA GLN A 635 31.79 10.52 9.16
C GLN A 635 31.60 12.01 9.51
N PRO A 636 32.63 12.67 10.08
CA PRO A 636 33.87 12.09 10.61
C PRO A 636 33.60 11.25 11.88
N ILE A 637 34.53 10.37 12.27
CA ILE A 637 34.42 9.64 13.54
C ILE A 637 34.64 10.61 14.71
N PHE A 638 33.77 10.53 15.71
CA PHE A 638 33.85 11.27 16.97
C PHE A 638 34.46 10.43 18.08
N ASP A 639 35.48 10.96 18.74
CA ASP A 639 36.17 10.30 19.85
C ASP A 639 35.44 10.53 21.19
N TYR A 640 34.63 9.57 21.60
CA TYR A 640 33.86 9.64 22.85
C TYR A 640 34.71 9.59 24.12
N SER A 641 35.98 9.20 24.06
CA SER A 641 36.82 9.00 25.26
C SER A 641 37.04 10.30 26.05
N ASN A 642 37.15 11.43 25.35
CA ASN A 642 37.32 12.75 25.94
C ASN A 642 36.00 13.41 26.36
N HIS A 643 34.87 12.83 25.97
CA HIS A 643 33.53 13.40 26.18
C HIS A 643 32.66 12.62 27.18
N LEU A 644 33.07 11.41 27.56
CA LEU A 644 32.36 10.58 28.53
C LEU A 644 33.27 10.23 29.71
N ARG A 645 32.79 10.50 30.93
CA ARG A 645 33.51 10.18 32.17
C ARG A 645 32.59 9.51 33.18
N PHE A 646 33.10 8.50 33.88
CA PHE A 646 32.38 7.84 34.96
C PHE A 646 32.24 8.77 36.16
N ASP A 647 31.02 8.94 36.67
CA ASP A 647 30.74 9.71 37.86
C ASP A 647 30.41 8.76 39.02
N ALA A 648 31.31 8.67 40.00
CA ALA A 648 31.18 7.73 41.11
C ALA A 648 29.95 7.98 41.99
N LYS A 649 29.50 9.24 42.11
CA LYS A 649 28.31 9.59 42.89
C LYS A 649 27.03 9.18 42.16
N LYS A 650 27.00 9.34 40.83
CA LYS A 650 25.88 8.89 40.01
C LYS A 650 25.89 7.37 39.80
N GLY A 651 27.07 6.75 39.75
CA GLY A 651 27.27 5.34 39.41
C GLY A 651 27.15 5.04 37.91
N PHE A 652 27.24 6.05 37.05
CA PHE A 652 27.10 5.93 35.60
C PHE A 652 28.03 6.90 34.86
N PHE A 653 28.27 6.63 33.57
CA PHE A 653 28.94 7.58 32.68
C PHE A 653 28.08 8.81 32.40
N CYS A 654 28.73 9.97 32.38
CA CYS A 654 28.13 11.27 32.17
C CYS A 654 28.91 12.06 31.12
N GLN A 655 28.25 13.05 30.51
CA GLN A 655 28.89 13.95 29.56
C GLN A 655 29.90 14.86 30.28
N VAL A 656 31.10 14.99 29.73
CA VAL A 656 32.08 15.98 30.18
C VAL A 656 31.69 17.35 29.61
N VAL A 657 31.50 18.34 30.48
CA VAL A 657 31.22 19.75 30.09
C VAL A 657 32.46 20.62 30.29
N SER A 658 33.21 20.36 31.35
CA SER A 658 34.52 20.94 31.61
C SER A 658 35.35 19.99 32.48
N GLU A 659 36.63 20.28 32.70
CA GLU A 659 37.53 19.44 33.51
C GLU A 659 36.93 19.03 34.85
N LYS A 660 36.19 19.94 35.51
CA LYS A 660 35.60 19.73 36.85
C LYS A 660 34.08 19.48 36.83
N ARG A 661 33.41 19.54 35.68
CA ARG A 661 31.93 19.47 35.61
C ARG A 661 31.44 18.40 34.63
N ASN A 662 30.64 17.49 35.16
CA ASN A 662 29.90 16.48 34.39
C ASN A 662 28.42 16.86 34.27
N LYS A 663 27.79 16.55 33.14
CA LYS A 663 26.33 16.58 32.93
C LYS A 663 25.83 15.14 32.87
N CYS A 664 25.28 14.67 33.97
CA CYS A 664 24.66 13.35 34.10
C CYS A 664 23.19 13.35 33.69
N LEU A 665 22.67 12.17 33.34
CA LEU A 665 21.24 11.99 33.13
C LEU A 665 20.44 12.28 34.41
N GLY A 666 19.21 12.77 34.24
CA GLY A 666 18.33 13.18 35.33
C GLY A 666 18.03 12.09 36.37
N LYS A 667 17.41 12.49 37.49
CA LYS A 667 17.08 11.59 38.63
C LYS A 667 16.21 10.39 38.23
N SER A 668 15.41 10.52 37.17
CA SER A 668 14.56 9.45 36.62
C SER A 668 15.34 8.34 35.88
N LYS A 669 16.64 8.51 35.64
CA LYS A 669 17.52 7.55 34.95
C LYS A 669 18.59 7.05 35.94
N GLY A 670 18.74 5.73 36.05
CA GLY A 670 19.59 5.11 37.08
C GLY A 670 19.02 5.30 38.50
N ARG A 671 17.72 5.06 38.69
CA ARG A 671 17.08 5.15 40.02
C ARG A 671 17.71 4.12 40.96
N GLN A 672 17.90 4.52 42.21
CA GLN A 672 18.25 3.60 43.29
C GLN A 672 16.96 2.98 43.82
N TYR A 673 16.88 1.66 43.79
CA TYR A 673 15.78 0.88 44.34
C TYR A 673 16.33 -0.45 44.89
N PRO A 674 15.61 -1.13 45.81
CA PRO A 674 16.04 -2.40 46.37
C PRO A 674 16.36 -3.42 45.29
N SER A 675 17.31 -4.32 45.54
CA SER A 675 17.56 -5.46 44.66
C SER A 675 16.28 -6.31 44.51
N MET A 676 16.14 -6.94 43.34
CA MET A 676 15.07 -7.91 43.11
C MET A 676 15.25 -9.09 44.06
N ASP A 677 14.16 -9.56 44.66
CA ASP A 677 14.21 -10.71 45.56
C ASP A 677 14.57 -12.00 44.80
N GLU A 678 15.22 -12.94 45.49
CA GLU A 678 15.76 -14.16 44.89
C GLU A 678 14.67 -15.06 44.30
N ARG A 679 13.46 -15.07 44.88
CA ARG A 679 12.34 -15.89 44.39
C ARG A 679 11.85 -15.36 43.04
N SER A 680 11.70 -14.04 42.90
CA SER A 680 11.39 -13.39 41.62
C SER A 680 12.49 -13.63 40.58
N ALA A 681 13.76 -13.52 40.98
CA ALA A 681 14.90 -13.74 40.08
C ALA A 681 14.90 -15.16 39.48
N LYS A 682 14.80 -16.19 40.33
CA LYS A 682 14.74 -17.60 39.90
C LYS A 682 13.53 -17.90 39.03
N LEU A 683 12.37 -17.32 39.36
CA LEU A 683 11.15 -17.48 38.56
C LEU A 683 11.35 -16.90 37.15
N LEU A 684 11.84 -15.66 37.05
CA LEU A 684 12.05 -15.00 35.75
C LEU A 684 13.13 -15.68 34.93
N GLN A 685 14.18 -16.20 35.57
CA GLN A 685 15.20 -16.98 34.90
C GLN A 685 14.60 -18.23 34.22
N ARG A 686 13.77 -19.00 34.95
CA ARG A 686 13.05 -20.15 34.39
C ARG A 686 12.08 -19.71 33.27
N TYR A 687 11.34 -18.62 33.48
CA TYR A 687 10.40 -18.09 32.50
C TYR A 687 11.07 -17.71 31.17
N TYR A 688 12.24 -17.05 31.22
CA TYR A 688 12.96 -16.60 30.04
C TYR A 688 13.93 -17.64 29.48
N LEU A 689 14.11 -18.81 30.09
CA LEU A 689 15.11 -19.80 29.66
C LEU A 689 14.96 -20.18 28.16
N SER A 690 13.75 -20.50 27.73
CA SER A 690 13.46 -20.82 26.32
C SER A 690 13.68 -19.63 25.40
N HIS A 691 13.26 -18.43 25.83
CA HIS A 691 13.42 -17.18 25.07
C HIS A 691 14.89 -16.77 24.93
N ASN A 692 15.69 -16.89 25.99
CA ASN A 692 17.13 -16.62 25.99
C ASN A 692 17.88 -17.65 25.14
N THR A 693 17.47 -18.92 25.18
CA THR A 693 18.02 -19.96 24.30
C THR A 693 17.76 -19.64 22.83
N ALA A 694 16.53 -19.22 22.49
CA ALA A 694 16.19 -18.75 21.15
C ALA A 694 17.02 -17.52 20.75
N LEU A 695 17.21 -16.56 21.67
CA LEU A 695 18.03 -15.38 21.43
C LEU A 695 19.49 -15.73 21.13
N VAL A 696 20.10 -16.66 21.85
CA VAL A 696 21.47 -17.12 21.55
C VAL A 696 21.55 -17.71 20.14
N LYS A 697 20.57 -18.53 19.74
CA LYS A 697 20.53 -19.09 18.38
C LYS A 697 20.42 -17.99 17.33
N LEU A 698 19.53 -17.01 17.56
CA LEU A 698 19.33 -15.88 16.67
C LEU A 698 20.60 -15.01 16.55
N LEU A 699 21.22 -14.62 17.67
CA LEU A 699 22.45 -13.82 17.67
C LEU A 699 23.60 -14.53 16.94
N LYS A 700 23.74 -15.85 17.13
CA LYS A 700 24.71 -16.65 16.35
C LYS A 700 24.43 -16.62 14.85
N LYS A 701 23.15 -16.73 14.45
CA LYS A 701 22.72 -16.64 13.05
C LYS A 701 23.00 -15.26 12.45
N LEU A 702 22.85 -14.20 13.24
CA LEU A 702 23.16 -12.81 12.85
C LEU A 702 24.67 -12.51 12.84
N GLY A 703 25.52 -13.47 13.22
CA GLY A 703 26.97 -13.30 13.26
C GLY A 703 27.49 -12.52 14.47
N SER A 704 26.66 -12.23 15.48
CA SER A 704 27.08 -11.52 16.69
C SER A 704 28.05 -12.37 17.52
N ARG A 705 29.30 -11.91 17.63
CA ARG A 705 30.33 -12.48 18.51
C ARG A 705 31.14 -11.34 19.17
N PRO A 706 31.33 -11.34 20.51
CA PRO A 706 30.87 -12.33 21.49
C PRO A 706 29.38 -12.19 21.85
N ILE A 707 28.78 -13.29 22.33
CA ILE A 707 27.44 -13.27 22.95
C ILE A 707 27.50 -12.44 24.26
N PRO A 708 26.52 -11.57 24.55
CA PRO A 708 26.49 -10.74 25.76
C PRO A 708 26.71 -11.54 27.04
N GLN A 709 27.49 -11.00 27.98
CA GLN A 709 27.85 -11.73 29.20
C GLN A 709 26.62 -12.02 30.07
N TRP A 710 25.71 -11.04 30.21
CA TRP A 710 24.46 -11.22 30.95
C TRP A 710 23.61 -12.39 30.43
N LEU A 711 23.66 -12.66 29.12
CA LEU A 711 22.91 -13.74 28.50
C LEU A 711 23.54 -15.10 28.79
N LYS A 712 24.88 -15.15 28.90
CA LYS A 712 25.57 -16.36 29.36
C LYS A 712 25.26 -16.63 30.83
N ASP A 713 25.32 -15.60 31.67
CA ASP A 713 25.07 -15.70 33.12
C ASP A 713 23.63 -16.19 33.40
N ASP A 714 22.64 -15.66 32.68
CA ASP A 714 21.24 -16.07 32.79
C ASP A 714 21.01 -17.53 32.35
N LEU A 715 21.88 -18.10 31.50
CA LEU A 715 21.80 -19.48 31.01
C LEU A 715 22.62 -20.47 31.84
N SER A 716 23.74 -20.04 32.45
CA SER A 716 24.66 -20.92 33.17
C SER A 716 24.19 -21.37 34.55
N THR A 717 23.20 -20.68 35.13
CA THR A 717 22.68 -20.94 36.48
C THR A 717 21.37 -21.74 36.48
N GLY A 718 21.00 -22.34 35.34
CA GLY A 718 19.77 -23.11 35.13
C GLY A 718 19.92 -24.64 35.19
N THR A 719 21.12 -25.16 35.45
CA THR A 719 21.37 -26.55 35.89
C THR A 719 21.54 -26.57 37.39
#